data_AF-A0A952WXQ7-F1
#
_entry.id   AF-A0A952WXQ7-F1
#
_cell.length_a   1.000
_cell.length_b   1.000
_cell.length_c   1.000
_cell.angle_alpha   90.00
_cell.angle_beta   90.00
_cell.angle_gamma   90.00
#
_symmetry.space_group_name_H-M   'P 1'
#
loop_
_entity.id
_entity.type
_entity.pdbx_description
1 polymer ?
#
loop_
_entity_poly.entity_id
_entity_poly.type
_entity_poly.pdbx_seq_one_letter_code
_entity_poly.pdbx_strand_id
1 'polypeptide(L)'
;MAHGTGEKGPDMMASTRWFPTWAAWLLMASAASGEPLPLKVFILAGQSNMEGQAVADLTDRHHNDGKGTLVAILNDPARRDRFAHLRDDSGAWRVRDDVWVRFRPRRGPLLAGPLTVGFTAYEGRHHFGPELQFGHVLGDALDNEVLIIKTAWGGKSLYEDFRPPSSGGATGPNYTMMIQQVREALDEFRREFPQSRSTGHELAGLVWYHGWNDGCGPDHAVPEYETNLVNLISDVRRDLGAPNLPVVIGELTGPWGSGIEAPGAWGRLREAQAAAAARPEFNNTVAFVPTRDFVRRPEDSPNPTHEHHECGNAETYLLVGDALGRAMLGLLGGERSHESRAAPAEPPEIRNGEMAGYMLVPLERVPERFNAGFSLYAAAWPLLEQYPGSRFQTGLFGTWMFAQFDGEPPKDLYSDIEGGLGWWRDTRFATTTPKFIMGGVAPNFSSWANGPGAGKGRDWDRPLGKYAVAQLSPWVVWPPDGLNISQGTCGELFGYGYLPLPIIDAKPTTAGKPVPTGDQCWTLFLNTANFKGPLCFFTPYFWSAAAVERPELAGLLLDSRPSDPNKAFQMETQWVPAVLSTIAAGDGRGEPMTFARTAPMSFPVDEQGRTVVLHRLTTYTRDALTEPVRRWFAGGPVAKTEIDPSASHVQQFRDGGGSTWQISPDGQRDENKRDILWSGFGTPTAHDPITYGYRWNPDLVFPVMDGGGRRVRLPEYFVIEQVEGWKPRWKAVASDDVPRGAGLHSRRFDTPRERGEGAYVTPDAPDSPFRAPGPVAGPFETTLGDGSTLTYAWYRFADQPAMLNADLTTAERENAQRRVEMLHREWTRDKTYFAPPTTGVLASLDPALIVTPPPGLEVGYVPIALRQERKGEPRRAPR
;
A
#
# COMPACT_ATOMS: atom_id res chain seq x y z
N MET A 1 30.97 54.71 -37.29
CA MET A 1 30.91 56.19 -37.26
C MET A 1 29.60 56.57 -36.59
N ALA A 2 29.45 57.48 -35.65
CA ALA A 2 30.32 58.22 -34.75
C ALA A 2 29.36 59.03 -33.85
N HIS A 3 29.58 59.06 -32.53
CA HIS A 3 29.04 60.03 -31.53
C HIS A 3 27.50 60.16 -31.37
N GLY A 4 26.89 60.26 -30.18
CA GLY A 4 27.37 60.57 -28.84
C GLY A 4 26.65 61.82 -28.29
N THR A 5 26.26 61.76 -27.01
CA THR A 5 25.87 62.87 -26.08
C THR A 5 24.45 63.42 -26.24
N GLY A 6 23.70 63.82 -25.21
CA GLY A 6 23.88 64.03 -23.77
C GLY A 6 22.60 64.76 -23.27
N GLU A 7 21.89 64.25 -22.26
CA GLU A 7 21.89 64.74 -20.87
C GLU A 7 21.09 66.06 -20.60
N LYS A 8 20.12 65.96 -19.67
CA LYS A 8 19.69 66.92 -18.62
C LYS A 8 18.19 67.26 -18.54
N GLY A 9 17.57 66.88 -17.40
CA GLY A 9 16.40 67.55 -16.82
C GLY A 9 16.77 68.93 -16.24
N PRO A 10 15.82 69.71 -15.67
CA PRO A 10 15.28 69.36 -14.34
C PRO A 10 13.82 69.80 -14.02
N ASP A 11 13.26 69.13 -12.99
CA ASP A 11 12.42 69.57 -11.86
C ASP A 11 11.23 70.57 -11.94
N MET A 12 10.12 70.07 -11.39
CA MET A 12 9.35 70.56 -10.21
C MET A 12 7.99 71.29 -10.34
N MET A 13 7.06 70.77 -9.51
CA MET A 13 5.86 71.33 -8.84
C MET A 13 4.57 71.45 -9.67
N ALA A 14 3.58 70.56 -9.44
CA ALA A 14 2.56 70.58 -8.38
C ALA A 14 1.51 71.70 -8.60
N SER A 15 0.42 71.38 -9.32
CA SER A 15 -0.88 70.93 -8.80
C SER A 15 -1.81 72.09 -8.41
N THR A 16 -2.94 72.20 -9.11
CA THR A 16 -4.33 72.08 -8.59
C THR A 16 -5.29 72.71 -9.63
N ARG A 17 -6.23 71.92 -10.19
CA ARG A 17 -7.70 72.08 -10.09
C ARG A 17 -8.48 71.50 -11.28
N TRP A 18 -9.37 70.55 -10.94
CA TRP A 18 -10.77 70.36 -11.37
C TRP A 18 -11.09 69.97 -12.84
N PHE A 19 -11.65 68.76 -12.96
CA PHE A 19 -12.41 68.09 -14.04
C PHE A 19 -13.47 68.99 -14.72
N PRO A 20 -13.89 68.73 -16.00
CA PRO A 20 -14.60 67.50 -16.37
C PRO A 20 -14.47 66.91 -17.81
N THR A 21 -14.59 65.58 -17.84
CA THR A 21 -15.42 64.72 -18.72
C THR A 21 -15.08 64.41 -20.20
N TRP A 22 -15.39 63.14 -20.53
CA TRP A 22 -15.68 62.49 -21.83
C TRP A 22 -14.53 61.86 -22.63
N ALA A 23 -14.31 60.55 -22.44
CA ALA A 23 -14.67 59.51 -23.42
C ALA A 23 -14.20 58.13 -22.94
N ALA A 24 -15.14 57.33 -22.44
CA ALA A 24 -14.95 55.94 -22.08
C ALA A 24 -15.05 55.04 -23.33
N TRP A 25 -14.08 54.15 -23.51
CA TRP A 25 -14.29 52.92 -24.27
C TRP A 25 -14.74 51.84 -23.29
N LEU A 26 -16.03 51.51 -23.35
CA LEU A 26 -16.61 50.36 -22.64
C LEU A 26 -16.10 49.06 -23.28
N LEU A 27 -15.23 48.34 -22.56
CA LEU A 27 -15.18 46.89 -22.63
C LEU A 27 -16.39 46.37 -21.86
N MET A 28 -17.46 46.03 -22.58
CA MET A 28 -18.49 45.15 -22.03
C MET A 28 -17.88 43.77 -21.85
N ALA A 29 -17.37 43.48 -20.67
CA ALA A 29 -17.32 42.11 -20.19
C ALA A 29 -18.77 41.65 -20.06
N SER A 30 -19.17 40.65 -20.85
CA SER A 30 -20.41 39.92 -20.56
C SER A 30 -20.21 39.21 -19.23
N ALA A 31 -20.69 39.83 -18.15
CA ALA A 31 -20.95 39.10 -16.93
C ALA A 31 -21.97 38.02 -17.28
N ALA A 32 -21.53 36.76 -17.26
CA ALA A 32 -22.44 35.63 -17.35
C ALA A 32 -23.38 35.73 -16.14
N SER A 33 -24.62 36.15 -16.40
CA SER A 33 -25.70 36.14 -15.43
C SER A 33 -26.13 34.69 -15.22
N GLY A 34 -25.44 33.98 -14.33
CA GLY A 34 -25.98 32.79 -13.69
C GLY A 34 -27.01 33.20 -12.65
N GLU A 35 -28.13 32.49 -12.57
CA GLU A 35 -29.09 32.60 -11.46
C GLU A 35 -28.35 32.40 -10.12
N PRO A 36 -28.61 33.20 -9.07
CA PRO A 36 -27.90 33.07 -7.81
C PRO A 36 -28.19 31.73 -7.14
N LEU A 37 -27.15 30.94 -6.90
CA LEU A 37 -27.26 29.65 -6.23
C LEU A 37 -27.67 29.80 -4.75
N PRO A 38 -28.41 28.83 -4.18
CA PRO A 38 -28.77 28.87 -2.76
C PRO A 38 -27.52 28.79 -1.89
N LEU A 39 -27.55 29.47 -0.75
CA LEU A 39 -26.50 29.44 0.26
C LEU A 39 -26.42 28.04 0.88
N LYS A 40 -25.26 27.38 0.86
CA LYS A 40 -25.06 26.08 1.50
C LYS A 40 -24.70 26.28 2.98
N VAL A 41 -25.57 25.81 3.87
CA VAL A 41 -25.47 26.06 5.31
C VAL A 41 -24.91 24.85 6.04
N PHE A 42 -23.84 25.05 6.80
CA PHE A 42 -23.17 24.01 7.60
C PHE A 42 -23.21 24.36 9.08
N ILE A 43 -23.63 23.41 9.91
CA ILE A 43 -23.63 23.56 11.36
C ILE A 43 -22.32 22.97 11.88
N LEU A 44 -21.52 23.79 12.55
CA LEU A 44 -20.35 23.36 13.31
C LEU A 44 -20.72 23.34 14.79
N ALA A 45 -21.11 22.17 15.29
CA ALA A 45 -21.58 21.95 16.65
C ALA A 45 -20.56 21.18 17.49
N GLY A 46 -20.49 21.50 18.78
CA GLY A 46 -19.67 20.73 19.70
C GLY A 46 -19.09 21.52 20.87
N GLN A 47 -17.91 21.11 21.31
CA GLN A 47 -17.25 21.62 22.53
C GLN A 47 -16.43 22.89 22.28
N SER A 48 -15.71 23.35 23.30
CA SER A 48 -14.90 24.59 23.28
C SER A 48 -13.83 24.67 22.19
N ASN A 49 -13.32 23.55 21.66
CA ASN A 49 -12.40 23.57 20.51
C ASN A 49 -13.10 24.19 19.29
N MET A 50 -14.38 23.87 19.10
CA MET A 50 -15.19 24.47 18.04
C MET A 50 -15.51 25.94 18.31
N GLU A 51 -15.33 26.48 19.53
CA GLU A 51 -15.44 27.93 19.78
C GLU A 51 -14.26 28.71 19.18
N GLY A 52 -13.11 28.08 18.93
CA GLY A 52 -11.94 28.67 18.30
C GLY A 52 -10.84 29.07 19.27
N GLN A 53 -10.02 28.08 19.66
CA GLN A 53 -8.94 28.21 20.65
C GLN A 53 -7.55 28.33 20.03
N ALA A 54 -7.42 28.14 18.72
CA ALA A 54 -6.13 28.18 18.04
C ALA A 54 -5.60 29.62 17.98
N VAL A 55 -4.32 29.83 18.27
CA VAL A 55 -3.72 31.16 18.30
C VAL A 55 -3.16 31.55 16.93
N ALA A 56 -3.58 32.71 16.41
CA ALA A 56 -3.17 33.20 15.10
C ALA A 56 -1.77 33.86 15.14
N ASP A 57 -1.57 34.84 16.01
CA ASP A 57 -0.45 35.79 15.92
C ASP A 57 0.10 36.32 17.27
N LEU A 58 -0.38 35.82 18.41
CA LEU A 58 0.15 36.23 19.71
C LEU A 58 1.50 35.56 19.98
N THR A 59 2.55 36.37 20.07
CA THR A 59 3.95 35.92 20.15
C THR A 59 4.63 36.27 21.47
N ASP A 60 3.87 36.75 22.45
CA ASP A 60 4.42 37.09 23.76
C ASP A 60 4.72 35.83 24.60
N ARG A 61 5.47 36.02 25.68
CA ARG A 61 5.89 34.93 26.60
C ARG A 61 4.74 34.11 27.17
N HIS A 62 3.54 34.67 27.29
CA HIS A 62 2.37 33.96 27.81
C HIS A 62 1.80 32.98 26.77
N HIS A 63 2.19 33.14 25.50
CA HIS A 63 1.83 32.28 24.37
C HIS A 63 3.06 31.49 23.85
N ASN A 64 3.94 31.07 24.77
CA ASN A 64 5.14 30.26 24.49
C ASN A 64 6.03 30.86 23.38
N ASP A 65 6.26 32.18 23.45
CA ASP A 65 7.05 32.94 22.49
C ASP A 65 6.57 32.77 21.03
N GLY A 66 5.26 32.53 20.85
CA GLY A 66 4.61 32.36 19.55
C GLY A 66 4.74 30.99 18.91
N LYS A 67 5.32 29.99 19.60
CA LYS A 67 5.42 28.61 19.09
C LYS A 67 4.04 28.04 18.79
N GLY A 68 3.91 27.38 17.64
CA GLY A 68 2.65 26.75 17.23
C GLY A 68 1.52 27.72 16.88
N THR A 69 1.79 29.02 16.78
CA THR A 69 0.85 30.00 16.22
C THR A 69 0.79 29.92 14.69
N LEU A 70 -0.29 30.44 14.09
CA LEU A 70 -0.40 30.46 12.63
C LEU A 70 0.71 31.29 11.97
N VAL A 71 1.10 32.42 12.57
CA VAL A 71 2.25 33.22 12.11
C VAL A 71 3.55 32.42 12.17
N ALA A 72 3.79 31.66 13.24
CA ALA A 72 4.98 30.82 13.33
C ALA A 72 5.01 29.73 12.25
N ILE A 73 3.85 29.11 11.95
CA ILE A 73 3.72 28.11 10.88
C ILE A 73 4.01 28.72 9.51
N LEU A 74 3.48 29.91 9.22
CA LEU A 74 3.71 30.61 7.95
C LEU A 74 5.14 31.13 7.78
N ASN A 75 5.90 31.23 8.88
CA ASN A 75 7.31 31.58 8.87
C ASN A 75 8.23 30.35 8.76
N ASP A 76 7.70 29.14 8.94
CA ASP A 76 8.46 27.90 8.77
C ASP A 76 8.48 27.49 7.28
N PRO A 77 9.67 27.44 6.62
CA PRO A 77 9.78 27.04 5.22
C PRO A 77 9.22 25.64 4.91
N ALA A 78 9.22 24.72 5.88
CA ALA A 78 8.72 23.37 5.68
C ALA A 78 7.18 23.28 5.71
N ARG A 79 6.51 24.30 6.25
CA ARG A 79 5.04 24.29 6.46
C ARG A 79 4.31 25.42 5.77
N ARG A 80 5.01 26.48 5.37
CA ARG A 80 4.47 27.69 4.73
C ARG A 80 3.55 27.37 3.56
N ASP A 81 4.01 26.57 2.61
CA ASP A 81 3.31 26.37 1.33
C ASP A 81 1.92 25.78 1.52
N ARG A 82 1.75 24.89 2.51
CA ARG A 82 0.48 24.24 2.82
C ARG A 82 -0.61 25.21 3.30
N PHE A 83 -0.22 26.32 3.93
CA PHE A 83 -1.15 27.26 4.57
C PHE A 83 -1.05 28.67 4.00
N ALA A 84 -0.29 28.86 2.91
CA ALA A 84 -0.05 30.15 2.28
C ALA A 84 -1.35 30.84 1.81
N HIS A 85 -2.39 30.07 1.50
CA HIS A 85 -3.72 30.58 1.12
C HIS A 85 -4.42 31.39 2.22
N LEU A 86 -3.96 31.30 3.48
CA LEU A 86 -4.51 32.07 4.59
C LEU A 86 -4.01 33.52 4.62
N ARG A 87 -3.05 33.88 3.75
CA ARG A 87 -2.61 35.26 3.52
C ARG A 87 -3.02 35.74 2.13
N ASP A 88 -3.28 37.03 2.01
CA ASP A 88 -3.41 37.70 0.72
C ASP A 88 -2.07 38.23 0.23
N ASP A 89 -2.06 38.81 -0.98
CA ASP A 89 -0.85 39.34 -1.63
C ASP A 89 -0.22 40.51 -0.87
N SER A 90 -0.98 41.17 0.03
CA SER A 90 -0.48 42.23 0.91
C SER A 90 0.15 41.68 2.19
N GLY A 91 0.05 40.37 2.42
CA GLY A 91 0.46 39.71 3.65
C GLY A 91 -0.53 39.89 4.79
N ALA A 92 -1.74 40.39 4.56
CA ALA A 92 -2.82 40.42 5.55
C ALA A 92 -3.54 39.07 5.63
N TRP A 93 -4.31 38.82 6.70
CA TRP A 93 -5.15 37.63 6.80
C TRP A 93 -6.19 37.66 5.69
N ARG A 94 -6.26 36.58 4.90
CA ARG A 94 -7.23 36.49 3.82
C ARG A 94 -8.66 36.57 4.39
N VAL A 95 -9.51 37.30 3.68
CA VAL A 95 -10.93 37.41 3.93
C VAL A 95 -11.64 36.79 2.73
N ARG A 96 -12.48 35.79 2.96
CA ARG A 96 -13.32 35.18 1.92
C ARG A 96 -14.69 35.83 1.90
N ASP A 97 -15.09 36.38 0.76
CA ASP A 97 -16.40 36.98 0.54
C ASP A 97 -17.44 36.00 -0.01
N ASP A 98 -17.04 34.75 -0.25
CA ASP A 98 -17.89 33.63 -0.68
C ASP A 98 -18.21 32.64 0.46
N VAL A 99 -17.60 32.82 1.64
CA VAL A 99 -17.86 32.01 2.83
C VAL A 99 -18.18 32.92 4.02
N TRP A 100 -19.34 32.71 4.61
CA TRP A 100 -19.87 33.47 5.73
C TRP A 100 -19.80 32.65 7.01
N VAL A 101 -19.52 33.30 8.13
CA VAL A 101 -19.53 32.65 9.46
C VAL A 101 -20.47 33.41 10.39
N ARG A 102 -21.29 32.66 11.12
CA ARG A 102 -22.13 33.14 12.20
C ARG A 102 -21.78 32.41 13.48
N PHE A 103 -21.38 33.15 14.52
CA PHE A 103 -21.07 32.61 15.83
C PHE A 103 -21.59 33.52 16.93
N ARG A 104 -22.40 32.96 17.84
CA ARG A 104 -22.85 33.65 19.05
C ARG A 104 -22.06 33.14 20.26
N PRO A 105 -20.96 33.82 20.64
CA PRO A 105 -20.22 33.43 21.83
C PRO A 105 -21.10 33.61 23.08
N ARG A 106 -20.82 32.84 24.13
CA ARG A 106 -21.56 32.93 25.42
C ARG A 106 -21.48 34.33 26.03
N ARG A 107 -20.38 35.03 25.80
CA ARG A 107 -20.12 36.40 26.26
C ARG A 107 -19.70 37.21 25.03
N GLY A 108 -20.26 38.42 24.90
CA GLY A 108 -19.96 39.31 23.78
C GLY A 108 -21.06 39.37 22.72
N PRO A 109 -20.86 40.17 21.67
CA PRO A 109 -21.84 40.35 20.60
C PRO A 109 -21.90 39.13 19.66
N LEU A 110 -22.97 39.05 18.86
CA LEU A 110 -23.03 38.14 17.72
C LEU A 110 -21.90 38.49 16.73
N LEU A 111 -21.12 37.48 16.34
CA LEU A 111 -20.11 37.59 15.30
C LEU A 111 -20.71 37.06 13.99
N ALA A 112 -20.89 37.93 13.01
CA ALA A 112 -21.41 37.56 11.69
C ALA A 112 -20.60 38.31 10.61
N GLY A 113 -20.02 37.59 9.65
CA GLY A 113 -19.28 38.21 8.56
C GLY A 113 -18.55 37.22 7.65
N PRO A 114 -17.75 37.73 6.70
CA PRO A 114 -16.93 36.91 5.80
C PRO A 114 -15.87 36.12 6.59
N LEU A 115 -15.54 34.91 6.12
CA LEU A 115 -14.61 34.01 6.77
C LEU A 115 -13.20 34.63 6.82
N THR A 116 -12.67 34.70 8.03
CA THR A 116 -11.30 35.10 8.36
C THR A 116 -11.01 34.71 9.81
N VAL A 117 -9.82 35.01 10.33
CA VAL A 117 -9.52 34.81 11.76
C VAL A 117 -10.40 35.71 12.65
N GLY A 118 -10.76 35.23 13.85
CA GLY A 118 -11.48 36.02 14.85
C GLY A 118 -12.91 35.60 15.15
N PHE A 119 -13.45 34.52 14.55
CA PHE A 119 -14.73 33.94 14.97
C PHE A 119 -14.58 33.08 16.22
N THR A 120 -14.19 33.73 17.32
CA THR A 120 -13.79 33.11 18.60
C THR A 120 -14.56 33.67 19.80
N ALA A 121 -14.44 33.01 20.96
CA ALA A 121 -14.96 33.50 22.24
C ALA A 121 -14.06 34.58 22.88
N TYR A 122 -12.87 34.84 22.33
CA TYR A 122 -11.93 35.86 22.81
C TYR A 122 -12.14 37.21 22.09
N GLU A 123 -11.74 38.30 22.75
CA GLU A 123 -11.73 39.62 22.13
C GLU A 123 -10.62 39.74 21.08
N GLY A 124 -10.90 40.45 19.98
CA GLY A 124 -9.93 40.68 18.90
C GLY A 124 -9.84 39.54 17.88
N ARG A 125 -8.97 39.71 16.87
CA ARG A 125 -8.79 38.77 15.75
C ARG A 125 -7.50 37.95 15.88
N HIS A 126 -7.31 37.38 17.05
CA HIS A 126 -6.08 36.66 17.42
C HIS A 126 -6.27 35.15 17.55
N HIS A 127 -7.50 34.66 17.40
CA HIS A 127 -7.81 33.25 17.51
C HIS A 127 -8.78 32.78 16.43
N PHE A 128 -8.78 31.48 16.17
CA PHE A 128 -9.67 30.82 15.22
C PHE A 128 -9.90 29.37 15.65
N GLY A 129 -10.88 28.71 15.04
CA GLY A 129 -11.14 27.27 15.22
C GLY A 129 -11.08 26.50 13.90
N PRO A 130 -11.59 25.25 13.90
CA PRO A 130 -11.58 24.43 12.69
C PRO A 130 -12.38 25.06 11.55
N GLU A 131 -13.29 26.00 11.85
CA GLU A 131 -14.08 26.71 10.84
C GLU A 131 -13.23 27.40 9.79
N LEU A 132 -12.01 27.85 10.14
CA LEU A 132 -11.17 28.59 9.21
C LEU A 132 -10.79 27.68 8.03
N GLN A 133 -10.11 26.56 8.30
CA GLN A 133 -9.72 25.66 7.23
C GLN A 133 -10.91 24.90 6.64
N PHE A 134 -11.91 24.53 7.45
CA PHE A 134 -13.15 23.93 6.97
C PHE A 134 -13.84 24.82 5.93
N GLY A 135 -13.97 26.11 6.23
CA GLY A 135 -14.58 27.08 5.33
C GLY A 135 -13.75 27.32 4.06
N HIS A 136 -12.42 27.32 4.16
CA HIS A 136 -11.57 27.35 2.97
C HIS A 136 -11.79 26.13 2.06
N VAL A 137 -11.79 24.93 2.63
CA VAL A 137 -12.03 23.68 1.90
C VAL A 137 -13.38 23.69 1.18
N LEU A 138 -14.44 24.13 1.85
CA LEU A 138 -15.76 24.20 1.24
C LEU A 138 -15.88 25.32 0.19
N GLY A 139 -15.38 26.51 0.49
CA GLY A 139 -15.43 27.64 -0.45
C GLY A 139 -14.60 27.39 -1.71
N ASP A 140 -13.51 26.62 -1.62
CA ASP A 140 -12.73 26.24 -2.81
C ASP A 140 -13.43 25.17 -3.67
N ALA A 141 -14.32 24.37 -3.06
CA ALA A 141 -14.93 23.21 -3.71
C ALA A 141 -16.37 23.44 -4.18
N LEU A 142 -17.09 24.41 -3.60
CA LEU A 142 -18.51 24.66 -3.88
C LEU A 142 -18.66 25.93 -4.71
N ASP A 143 -19.45 25.84 -5.78
CA ASP A 143 -19.86 27.02 -6.57
C ASP A 143 -20.84 27.92 -5.78
N ASN A 144 -21.49 27.37 -4.75
CA ASN A 144 -22.40 28.07 -3.86
C ASN A 144 -21.61 28.90 -2.84
N GLU A 145 -22.16 30.06 -2.45
CA GLU A 145 -21.73 30.70 -1.21
C GLU A 145 -22.03 29.77 -0.02
N VAL A 146 -21.18 29.81 0.99
CA VAL A 146 -21.22 28.93 2.16
C VAL A 146 -21.58 29.75 3.40
N LEU A 147 -22.42 29.21 4.28
CA LEU A 147 -22.65 29.76 5.63
C LEU A 147 -22.30 28.72 6.68
N ILE A 148 -21.34 29.05 7.55
CA ILE A 148 -20.98 28.25 8.72
C ILE A 148 -21.70 28.83 9.94
N ILE A 149 -22.55 28.03 10.58
CA ILE A 149 -23.20 28.37 11.84
C ILE A 149 -22.49 27.61 12.97
N LYS A 150 -21.83 28.34 13.86
CA LYS A 150 -21.15 27.76 15.02
C LYS A 150 -22.11 27.70 16.21
N THR A 151 -22.44 26.48 16.65
CA THR A 151 -23.24 26.19 17.85
C THR A 151 -22.41 25.37 18.83
N ALA A 152 -21.41 26.03 19.41
CA ALA A 152 -20.42 25.41 20.28
C ALA A 152 -20.38 26.10 21.63
N TRP A 153 -20.24 25.31 22.70
CA TRP A 153 -20.17 25.81 24.07
C TRP A 153 -19.19 24.98 24.90
N GLY A 154 -18.26 25.65 25.57
CA GLY A 154 -17.32 25.01 26.48
C GLY A 154 -17.97 24.37 27.71
N GLY A 155 -17.44 23.23 28.14
CA GLY A 155 -17.82 22.56 29.38
C GLY A 155 -19.20 21.88 29.34
N LYS A 156 -19.60 21.35 28.18
CA LYS A 156 -20.91 20.75 27.94
C LYS A 156 -20.79 19.26 27.61
N SER A 157 -21.75 18.47 28.09
CA SER A 157 -21.82 17.02 27.86
C SER A 157 -22.93 16.66 26.87
N LEU A 158 -22.76 15.56 26.14
CA LEU A 158 -23.85 14.94 25.39
C LEU A 158 -24.85 14.25 26.31
N TYR A 159 -24.38 13.77 27.46
CA TYR A 159 -25.22 13.14 28.48
C TYR A 159 -26.32 14.06 29.04
N GLU A 160 -26.02 15.34 29.32
CA GLU A 160 -26.98 16.27 29.95
C GLU A 160 -27.30 17.47 29.06
N ASP A 161 -26.28 18.22 28.62
CA ASP A 161 -26.50 19.52 28.00
C ASP A 161 -27.00 19.43 26.56
N PHE A 162 -26.40 18.55 25.76
CA PHE A 162 -26.80 18.25 24.39
C PHE A 162 -27.72 17.02 24.30
N ARG A 163 -28.26 16.56 25.43
CA ARG A 163 -29.11 15.37 25.47
C ARG A 163 -30.30 15.52 24.51
N PRO A 164 -30.40 14.69 23.46
CA PRO A 164 -31.45 14.83 22.47
C PRO A 164 -32.76 14.24 22.99
N PRO A 165 -33.93 14.72 22.54
CA PRO A 165 -35.23 14.31 23.07
C PRO A 165 -35.49 12.80 22.98
N SER A 166 -34.97 12.11 21.96
CA SER A 166 -35.12 10.66 21.77
C SER A 166 -34.27 9.83 22.73
N SER A 167 -33.34 10.43 23.47
CA SER A 167 -32.54 9.76 24.52
C SER A 167 -33.26 9.61 25.87
N GLY A 168 -34.52 10.06 25.96
CA GLY A 168 -35.31 10.04 27.18
C GLY A 168 -34.79 11.00 28.26
N GLY A 169 -35.59 11.20 29.30
CA GLY A 169 -35.32 12.22 30.33
C GLY A 169 -35.65 13.64 29.85
N ALA A 170 -35.05 14.64 30.49
CA ALA A 170 -35.21 16.04 30.07
C ALA A 170 -34.33 16.33 28.86
N THR A 171 -34.89 16.98 27.83
CA THR A 171 -34.10 17.48 26.69
C THR A 171 -33.07 18.49 27.16
N GLY A 172 -31.84 18.34 26.70
CA GLY A 172 -30.73 19.17 27.10
C GLY A 172 -30.89 20.63 26.64
N PRO A 173 -30.57 21.62 27.48
CA PRO A 173 -30.73 23.04 27.14
C PRO A 173 -29.87 23.48 25.94
N ASN A 174 -28.68 22.88 25.75
CA ASN A 174 -27.81 23.20 24.64
C ASN A 174 -28.26 22.56 23.32
N TYR A 175 -28.95 21.41 23.37
CA TYR A 175 -29.66 20.86 22.21
C TYR A 175 -30.74 21.84 21.73
N THR A 176 -31.63 22.28 22.63
CA THR A 176 -32.69 23.23 22.30
C THR A 176 -32.13 24.55 21.77
N MET A 177 -31.07 25.07 22.40
CA MET A 177 -30.41 26.29 21.98
C MET A 177 -29.74 26.15 20.60
N MET A 178 -29.12 25.01 20.28
CA MET A 178 -28.56 24.74 18.95
C MET A 178 -29.64 24.83 17.87
N ILE A 179 -30.77 24.12 18.04
CA ILE A 179 -31.87 24.15 17.08
C ILE A 179 -32.43 25.58 16.92
N GLN A 180 -32.59 26.32 18.02
CA GLN A 180 -33.06 27.71 17.97
C GLN A 180 -32.09 28.62 17.21
N GLN A 181 -30.79 28.54 17.49
CA GLN A 181 -29.79 29.39 16.84
C GLN A 181 -29.62 29.08 15.35
N VAL A 182 -29.77 27.81 14.96
CA VAL A 182 -29.78 27.41 13.55
C VAL A 182 -30.99 28.00 12.84
N ARG A 183 -32.21 27.84 13.39
CA ARG A 183 -33.43 28.40 12.79
C ARG A 183 -33.34 29.92 12.66
N GLU A 184 -32.89 30.61 13.71
CA GLU A 184 -32.70 32.05 13.68
C GLU A 184 -31.69 32.47 12.60
N ALA A 185 -30.58 31.75 12.45
CA ALA A 185 -29.61 32.04 11.40
C ALA A 185 -30.20 31.89 9.99
N LEU A 186 -31.02 30.86 9.77
CA LEU A 186 -31.71 30.63 8.50
C LEU A 186 -32.75 31.73 8.23
N ASP A 187 -33.52 32.14 9.24
CA ASP A 187 -34.55 33.19 9.10
C ASP A 187 -33.93 34.58 8.84
N GLU A 188 -32.78 34.86 9.47
CA GLU A 188 -32.18 36.19 9.49
C GLU A 188 -31.04 36.38 8.47
N PHE A 189 -30.64 35.34 7.72
CA PHE A 189 -29.42 35.37 6.90
C PHE A 189 -29.36 36.55 5.93
N ARG A 190 -30.49 36.93 5.31
CA ARG A 190 -30.53 38.07 4.39
C ARG A 190 -30.27 39.41 5.07
N ARG A 191 -30.67 39.55 6.33
CA ARG A 191 -30.43 40.76 7.13
C ARG A 191 -28.98 40.79 7.65
N GLU A 192 -28.47 39.64 8.07
CA GLU A 192 -27.13 39.53 8.65
C GLU A 192 -26.01 39.53 7.59
N PHE A 193 -26.29 39.03 6.38
CA PHE A 193 -25.36 38.94 5.24
C PHE A 193 -25.93 39.62 3.99
N PRO A 194 -26.21 40.94 4.01
CA PRO A 194 -26.79 41.64 2.87
C PRO A 194 -25.88 41.68 1.62
N GLN A 195 -24.59 41.32 1.77
CA GLN A 195 -23.64 41.18 0.68
C GLN A 195 -23.71 39.83 -0.04
N SER A 196 -24.34 38.82 0.57
CA SER A 196 -24.50 37.51 -0.05
C SER A 196 -25.33 37.63 -1.33
N ARG A 197 -24.88 36.97 -2.39
CA ARG A 197 -25.61 36.95 -3.66
C ARG A 197 -26.75 35.95 -3.65
N SER A 198 -26.77 35.02 -2.68
CA SER A 198 -27.75 33.94 -2.62
C SER A 198 -29.16 34.43 -2.35
N THR A 199 -30.12 33.91 -3.12
CA THR A 199 -31.55 34.24 -3.01
C THR A 199 -32.30 33.27 -2.09
N GLY A 200 -31.68 32.19 -1.63
CA GLY A 200 -32.24 31.21 -0.70
C GLY A 200 -31.13 30.48 0.05
N HIS A 201 -31.49 29.52 0.90
CA HIS A 201 -30.53 28.72 1.65
C HIS A 201 -30.93 27.23 1.66
N GLU A 202 -29.95 26.37 1.84
CA GLU A 202 -30.11 24.93 1.99
C GLU A 202 -29.23 24.43 3.12
N LEU A 203 -29.82 23.67 4.06
CA LEU A 203 -29.06 23.03 5.12
C LEU A 203 -28.30 21.83 4.56
N ALA A 204 -26.98 21.95 4.48
CA ALA A 204 -26.10 21.09 3.70
C ALA A 204 -25.31 20.08 4.55
N GLY A 205 -25.03 20.39 5.82
CA GLY A 205 -24.37 19.41 6.69
C GLY A 205 -24.24 19.82 8.14
N LEU A 206 -23.95 18.83 8.98
CA LEU A 206 -23.61 18.98 10.40
C LEU A 206 -22.22 18.41 10.64
N VAL A 207 -21.39 19.15 11.37
CA VAL A 207 -20.14 18.67 11.95
C VAL A 207 -20.34 18.61 13.45
N TRP A 208 -20.05 17.44 14.04
CA TRP A 208 -20.08 17.21 15.48
C TRP A 208 -18.66 16.97 15.99
N TYR A 209 -18.15 17.89 16.82
CA TYR A 209 -16.81 17.77 17.42
C TYR A 209 -16.86 17.99 18.93
N HIS A 210 -16.98 16.89 19.67
CA HIS A 210 -17.37 16.92 21.08
C HIS A 210 -16.94 15.64 21.81
N GLY A 211 -16.87 15.71 23.14
CA GLY A 211 -16.84 14.52 24.01
C GLY A 211 -16.01 14.68 25.28
N TRP A 212 -15.24 15.75 25.44
CA TRP A 212 -14.31 15.91 26.56
C TRP A 212 -15.00 15.79 27.93
N ASN A 213 -16.14 16.47 28.08
CA ASN A 213 -16.89 16.51 29.35
C ASN A 213 -17.64 15.21 29.66
N ASP A 214 -18.04 14.44 28.65
CA ASP A 214 -18.58 13.10 28.86
C ASP A 214 -17.49 12.14 29.39
N GLY A 215 -16.24 12.34 28.96
CA GLY A 215 -15.08 11.67 29.56
C GLY A 215 -14.82 12.07 31.02
N CYS A 216 -15.21 13.28 31.42
CA CYS A 216 -15.10 13.76 32.81
C CYS A 216 -16.15 13.14 33.76
N GLY A 217 -17.26 12.61 33.23
CA GLY A 217 -18.33 11.93 33.98
C GLY A 217 -18.55 10.48 33.52
N PRO A 218 -17.51 9.62 33.55
CA PRO A 218 -17.47 8.41 32.74
C PRO A 218 -18.42 7.29 33.18
N ASP A 219 -18.85 7.28 34.44
CA ASP A 219 -19.71 6.21 34.97
C ASP A 219 -21.13 6.25 34.41
N HIS A 220 -21.57 7.41 33.92
CA HIS A 220 -22.92 7.62 33.39
C HIS A 220 -22.90 8.08 31.93
N ALA A 221 -21.95 8.94 31.54
CA ALA A 221 -21.94 9.55 30.21
C ALA A 221 -21.39 8.62 29.12
N VAL A 222 -20.26 7.94 29.38
CA VAL A 222 -19.59 7.10 28.37
C VAL A 222 -20.45 5.90 27.93
N PRO A 223 -21.14 5.16 28.83
CA PRO A 223 -22.00 4.03 28.42
C PRO A 223 -23.17 4.43 27.52
N GLU A 224 -23.65 5.67 27.62
CA GLU A 224 -24.79 6.16 26.82
C GLU A 224 -24.36 6.93 25.57
N TYR A 225 -23.06 7.22 25.40
CA TYR A 225 -22.60 8.18 24.40
C TYR A 225 -22.94 7.78 22.97
N GLU A 226 -22.77 6.51 22.59
CA GLU A 226 -23.13 6.02 21.25
C GLU A 226 -24.62 6.24 20.97
N THR A 227 -25.50 5.75 21.85
CA THR A 227 -26.96 5.89 21.73
C THR A 227 -27.38 7.34 21.68
N ASN A 228 -26.82 8.18 22.55
CA ASN A 228 -27.13 9.61 22.58
C ASN A 228 -26.66 10.33 21.33
N LEU A 229 -25.52 9.93 20.74
CA LEU A 229 -25.04 10.53 19.50
C LEU A 229 -25.91 10.11 18.31
N VAL A 230 -26.35 8.86 18.27
CA VAL A 230 -27.28 8.36 17.25
C VAL A 230 -28.62 9.11 17.31
N ASN A 231 -29.15 9.28 18.52
CA ASN A 231 -30.38 10.04 18.76
C ASN A 231 -30.20 11.53 18.41
N LEU A 232 -29.05 12.12 18.73
CA LEU A 232 -28.73 13.52 18.41
C LEU A 232 -28.82 13.74 16.90
N ILE A 233 -28.17 12.88 16.11
CA ILE A 233 -28.18 12.96 14.65
C ILE A 233 -29.62 12.84 14.14
N SER A 234 -30.37 11.86 14.62
CA SER A 234 -31.76 11.61 14.20
C SER A 234 -32.69 12.76 14.56
N ASP A 235 -32.54 13.33 15.76
CA ASP A 235 -33.37 14.42 16.26
C ASP A 235 -33.05 15.75 15.58
N VAL A 236 -31.77 16.04 15.30
CA VAL A 236 -31.38 17.23 14.51
C VAL A 236 -31.98 17.15 13.11
N ARG A 237 -31.88 15.98 12.45
CA ARG A 237 -32.49 15.74 11.13
C ARG A 237 -33.99 15.98 11.15
N ARG A 238 -34.68 15.46 12.18
CA ARG A 238 -36.13 15.67 12.34
C ARG A 238 -36.47 17.14 12.59
N ASP A 239 -35.82 17.76 13.57
CA ASP A 239 -36.20 19.09 14.08
C ASP A 239 -35.84 20.21 13.10
N LEU A 240 -34.86 19.99 12.23
CA LEU A 240 -34.50 20.89 11.14
C LEU A 240 -35.13 20.50 9.80
N GLY A 241 -35.93 19.43 9.74
CA GLY A 241 -36.61 18.99 8.53
C GLY A 241 -35.68 18.48 7.42
N ALA A 242 -34.51 17.95 7.79
CA ALA A 242 -33.46 17.49 6.87
C ALA A 242 -33.14 15.99 7.12
N PRO A 243 -33.99 15.05 6.67
CA PRO A 243 -33.89 13.63 7.02
C PRO A 243 -32.59 12.94 6.58
N ASN A 244 -31.93 13.45 5.54
CA ASN A 244 -30.69 12.89 4.99
C ASN A 244 -29.45 13.75 5.30
N LEU A 245 -29.57 14.75 6.20
CA LEU A 245 -28.50 15.72 6.45
C LEU A 245 -27.14 15.02 6.66
N PRO A 246 -26.14 15.29 5.81
CA PRO A 246 -24.78 14.80 6.00
C PRO A 246 -24.23 15.15 7.38
N VAL A 247 -23.66 14.17 8.08
CA VAL A 247 -23.03 14.40 9.40
C VAL A 247 -21.58 13.90 9.42
N VAL A 248 -20.66 14.78 9.82
CA VAL A 248 -19.27 14.39 10.09
C VAL A 248 -19.03 14.42 11.60
N ILE A 249 -18.58 13.31 12.16
CA ILE A 249 -18.16 13.19 13.56
C ILE A 249 -16.63 13.27 13.60
N GLY A 250 -16.09 14.32 14.21
CA GLY A 250 -14.66 14.39 14.53
C GLY A 250 -14.33 13.59 15.78
N GLU A 251 -13.34 12.70 15.70
CA GLU A 251 -12.83 11.95 16.85
C GLU A 251 -12.36 12.90 17.95
N LEU A 252 -12.84 12.71 19.18
CA LEU A 252 -12.43 13.54 20.32
C LEU A 252 -10.91 13.54 20.51
N THR A 253 -10.35 14.74 20.67
CA THR A 253 -8.92 14.99 20.96
C THR A 253 -8.69 15.34 22.44
N GLY A 254 -7.42 15.32 22.83
CA GLY A 254 -6.92 15.64 24.17
C GLY A 254 -5.39 15.77 24.12
N PRO A 255 -4.68 15.89 25.27
CA PRO A 255 -3.21 15.93 25.29
C PRO A 255 -2.53 14.68 24.74
N TRP A 256 -3.30 13.63 24.45
CA TRP A 256 -2.85 12.34 23.97
C TRP A 256 -2.82 12.33 22.43
N GLY A 257 -1.87 13.09 21.88
CA GLY A 257 -1.60 13.16 20.45
C GLY A 257 -0.96 11.87 19.90
N SER A 258 -0.36 11.96 18.71
CA SER A 258 0.16 10.77 18.01
C SER A 258 1.09 9.91 18.87
N GLY A 259 0.76 8.62 18.97
CA GLY A 259 1.51 7.63 19.77
C GLY A 259 1.19 7.59 21.27
N ILE A 260 0.23 8.39 21.76
CA ILE A 260 -0.18 8.40 23.17
C ILE A 260 -1.63 7.88 23.28
N GLU A 261 -1.82 6.80 24.02
CA GLU A 261 -3.16 6.25 24.25
C GLU A 261 -4.01 7.18 25.13
N ALA A 262 -5.28 7.35 24.75
CA ALA A 262 -6.23 8.06 25.58
C ALA A 262 -6.52 7.26 26.86
N PRO A 263 -6.59 7.89 28.05
CA PRO A 263 -7.04 7.26 29.28
C PRO A 263 -8.40 6.60 29.11
N GLY A 264 -8.59 5.45 29.75
CA GLY A 264 -9.61 4.46 29.36
C GLY A 264 -11.03 4.99 29.09
N ALA A 265 -11.52 5.97 29.84
CA ALA A 265 -12.85 6.56 29.59
C ALA A 265 -12.94 7.32 28.25
N TRP A 266 -11.91 8.11 27.91
CA TRP A 266 -11.84 8.84 26.65
C TRP A 266 -11.55 7.90 25.47
N GLY A 267 -10.79 6.82 25.69
CA GLY A 267 -10.62 5.74 24.71
C GLY A 267 -11.96 5.11 24.32
N ARG A 268 -12.77 4.68 25.32
CA ARG A 268 -14.12 4.15 25.08
C ARG A 268 -15.07 5.15 24.42
N LEU A 269 -14.91 6.43 24.70
CA LEU A 269 -15.70 7.47 24.06
C LEU A 269 -15.37 7.61 22.56
N ARG A 270 -14.08 7.54 22.19
CA ARG A 270 -13.66 7.49 20.77
C ARG A 270 -14.24 6.28 20.05
N GLU A 271 -14.24 5.12 20.70
CA GLU A 271 -14.90 3.91 20.18
C GLU A 271 -16.41 4.12 19.98
N ALA A 272 -17.09 4.75 20.93
CA ALA A 272 -18.51 5.08 20.83
C ALA A 272 -18.80 6.08 19.69
N GLN A 273 -17.93 7.05 19.43
CA GLN A 273 -18.05 7.97 18.28
C GLN A 273 -17.95 7.22 16.94
N ALA A 274 -16.97 6.32 16.82
CA ALA A 274 -16.79 5.51 15.62
C ALA A 274 -17.97 4.54 15.42
N ALA A 275 -18.44 3.91 16.50
CA ALA A 275 -19.58 3.00 16.48
C ALA A 275 -20.88 3.70 16.05
N ALA A 276 -21.14 4.91 16.56
CA ALA A 276 -22.29 5.71 16.18
C ALA A 276 -22.29 6.03 14.68
N ALA A 277 -21.14 6.41 14.11
CA ALA A 277 -21.01 6.66 12.67
C ALA A 277 -21.24 5.40 11.81
N ALA A 278 -20.89 4.23 12.34
CA ALA A 278 -21.01 2.94 11.65
C ALA A 278 -22.43 2.34 11.65
N ARG A 279 -23.42 3.03 12.24
CA ARG A 279 -24.78 2.50 12.36
C ARG A 279 -25.43 2.30 10.99
N PRO A 280 -26.01 1.11 10.70
CA PRO A 280 -26.61 0.82 9.40
C PRO A 280 -27.73 1.78 9.00
N GLU A 281 -28.48 2.28 9.98
CA GLU A 281 -29.58 3.23 9.79
C GLU A 281 -29.15 4.57 9.19
N PHE A 282 -27.86 4.90 9.23
CA PHE A 282 -27.31 6.10 8.63
C PHE A 282 -26.92 5.96 7.16
N ASN A 283 -26.92 4.76 6.57
CA ASN A 283 -26.79 4.54 5.12
C ASN A 283 -25.75 5.43 4.40
N ASN A 284 -24.54 5.56 4.96
CA ASN A 284 -23.44 6.40 4.44
C ASN A 284 -23.68 7.92 4.42
N THR A 285 -24.67 8.44 5.15
CA THR A 285 -24.88 9.88 5.36
C THR A 285 -24.14 10.42 6.59
N VAL A 286 -23.39 9.56 7.31
CA VAL A 286 -22.60 9.91 8.48
C VAL A 286 -21.18 9.37 8.31
N ALA A 287 -20.16 10.18 8.60
CA ALA A 287 -18.75 9.80 8.55
C ALA A 287 -18.04 10.07 9.88
N PHE A 288 -17.11 9.19 10.26
CA PHE A 288 -16.20 9.40 11.39
C PHE A 288 -14.81 9.78 10.88
N VAL A 289 -14.23 10.83 11.44
CA VAL A 289 -12.90 11.34 11.06
C VAL A 289 -11.95 11.19 12.24
N PRO A 290 -10.95 10.30 12.17
CA PRO A 290 -9.91 10.21 13.18
C PRO A 290 -9.06 11.50 13.13
N THR A 291 -8.93 12.18 14.27
CA THR A 291 -8.20 13.46 14.37
C THR A 291 -7.12 13.46 15.44
N ARG A 292 -7.00 12.39 16.24
CA ARG A 292 -6.04 12.30 17.35
C ARG A 292 -4.59 12.55 16.95
N ASP A 293 -4.18 12.13 15.74
CA ASP A 293 -2.80 12.26 15.26
C ASP A 293 -2.45 13.70 14.82
N PHE A 294 -3.43 14.60 14.75
CA PHE A 294 -3.20 16.00 14.41
C PHE A 294 -2.74 16.83 15.61
N VAL A 295 -2.95 16.36 16.83
CA VAL A 295 -2.62 17.10 18.05
C VAL A 295 -1.11 17.25 18.18
N ARG A 296 -0.65 18.50 18.19
CA ARG A 296 0.76 18.84 18.43
C ARG A 296 1.06 18.81 19.92
N ARG A 297 2.34 18.59 20.23
CA ARG A 297 2.79 18.46 21.62
C ARG A 297 2.62 19.79 22.37
N PRO A 298 2.36 19.75 23.68
CA PRO A 298 2.23 20.95 24.50
C PRO A 298 3.40 21.92 24.37
N GLU A 299 4.64 21.42 24.39
CA GLU A 299 5.85 22.24 24.33
C GLU A 299 6.04 23.00 23.00
N ASP A 300 5.42 22.50 21.92
CA ASP A 300 5.46 23.07 20.58
C ASP A 300 4.26 23.99 20.30
N SER A 301 3.45 24.29 21.33
CA SER A 301 2.16 24.95 21.19
C SER A 301 2.06 26.24 22.01
N PRO A 302 1.16 27.18 21.64
CA PRO A 302 1.08 28.48 22.31
C PRO A 302 0.69 28.38 23.78
N ASN A 303 -0.18 27.42 24.13
CA ASN A 303 -0.74 27.27 25.47
C ASN A 303 -0.49 25.84 26.01
N PRO A 304 0.74 25.51 26.45
CA PRO A 304 1.11 24.15 26.85
C PRO A 304 0.24 23.55 27.97
N THR A 305 -0.36 24.38 28.82
CA THR A 305 -1.20 23.92 29.94
C THR A 305 -2.68 23.73 29.58
N HIS A 306 -3.08 24.08 28.35
CA HIS A 306 -4.47 24.03 27.89
C HIS A 306 -4.71 22.80 27.02
N GLU A 307 -4.36 21.64 27.57
CA GLU A 307 -4.36 20.34 26.90
C GLU A 307 -5.72 19.91 26.36
N HIS A 308 -6.78 20.23 27.10
CA HIS A 308 -8.18 19.99 26.69
C HIS A 308 -8.59 20.84 25.46
N HIS A 309 -7.81 21.86 25.11
CA HIS A 309 -7.98 22.72 23.95
C HIS A 309 -6.90 22.52 22.87
N GLU A 310 -6.28 21.34 22.81
CA GLU A 310 -5.20 21.03 21.85
C GLU A 310 -4.04 22.03 21.96
N CYS A 311 -3.83 22.53 23.18
CA CYS A 311 -2.81 23.54 23.52
C CYS A 311 -2.90 24.84 22.69
N GLY A 312 -4.05 25.11 22.04
CA GLY A 312 -4.24 26.25 21.14
C GLY A 312 -3.38 26.21 19.87
N ASN A 313 -2.90 25.02 19.46
CA ASN A 313 -1.98 24.89 18.34
C ASN A 313 -2.64 25.12 16.98
N ALA A 314 -2.21 26.14 16.24
CA ALA A 314 -2.78 26.50 14.95
C ALA A 314 -2.75 25.35 13.93
N GLU A 315 -1.68 24.56 13.88
CA GLU A 315 -1.56 23.46 12.92
C GLU A 315 -2.59 22.37 13.18
N THR A 316 -2.78 21.99 14.44
CA THR A 316 -3.80 21.00 14.83
C THR A 316 -5.19 21.43 14.35
N TYR A 317 -5.60 22.66 14.62
CA TYR A 317 -6.92 23.16 14.22
C TYR A 317 -7.11 23.24 12.70
N LEU A 318 -6.07 23.60 11.95
CA LEU A 318 -6.12 23.60 10.49
C LEU A 318 -6.22 22.17 9.93
N LEU A 319 -5.47 21.22 10.48
CA LEU A 319 -5.54 19.81 10.07
C LEU A 319 -6.90 19.19 10.37
N VAL A 320 -7.45 19.48 11.56
CA VAL A 320 -8.80 19.07 11.95
C VAL A 320 -9.83 19.69 10.98
N GLY A 321 -9.76 21.00 10.72
CA GLY A 321 -10.67 21.68 9.80
C GLY A 321 -10.60 21.13 8.37
N ASP A 322 -9.38 20.85 7.87
CA ASP A 322 -9.18 20.24 6.55
C ASP A 322 -9.80 18.85 6.45
N ALA A 323 -9.53 17.98 7.43
CA ALA A 323 -10.06 16.62 7.46
C ALA A 323 -11.59 16.59 7.57
N LEU A 324 -12.17 17.44 8.42
CA LEU A 324 -13.62 17.57 8.57
C LEU A 324 -14.27 18.12 7.28
N GLY A 325 -13.64 19.10 6.63
CA GLY A 325 -14.13 19.69 5.38
C GLY A 325 -14.14 18.69 4.23
N ARG A 326 -13.05 17.93 4.07
CA ARG A 326 -12.95 16.88 3.05
C ARG A 326 -13.94 15.75 3.29
N ALA A 327 -14.11 15.32 4.54
CA ALA A 327 -15.13 14.32 4.87
C ALA A 327 -16.55 14.81 4.55
N MET A 328 -16.83 16.10 4.83
CA MET A 328 -18.11 16.71 4.49
C MET A 328 -18.32 16.77 2.98
N LEU A 329 -17.32 17.19 2.19
CA LEU A 329 -17.37 17.13 0.72
C LEU A 329 -17.59 15.71 0.21
N GLY A 330 -16.98 14.71 0.85
CA GLY A 330 -17.22 13.30 0.54
C GLY A 330 -18.69 12.89 0.69
N LEU A 331 -19.37 13.39 1.73
CA LEU A 331 -20.79 13.15 1.97
C LEU A 331 -21.70 13.99 1.06
N LEU A 332 -21.36 15.27 0.82
CA LEU A 332 -22.09 16.18 -0.09
C LEU A 332 -21.98 15.74 -1.55
N GLY A 333 -20.86 15.17 -1.94
CA GLY A 333 -20.68 14.48 -3.22
C GLY A 333 -21.51 13.19 -3.32
N GLY A 334 -22.32 12.86 -2.31
CA GLY A 334 -23.42 11.89 -2.33
C GLY A 334 -24.79 12.51 -2.68
N GLU A 335 -24.95 13.83 -2.68
CA GLU A 335 -26.14 14.58 -3.12
C GLU A 335 -25.77 15.65 -4.16
N ARG A 336 -25.90 15.30 -5.45
CA ARG A 336 -26.47 16.24 -6.42
C ARG A 336 -27.81 15.67 -6.84
N SER A 337 -28.92 16.29 -6.42
CA SER A 337 -30.23 16.01 -6.97
C SER A 337 -30.73 17.19 -7.81
N HIS A 338 -30.90 16.89 -9.10
CA HIS A 338 -31.90 17.42 -10.01
C HIS A 338 -32.00 18.93 -10.29
N GLU A 339 -31.19 19.38 -11.25
CA GLU A 339 -31.81 19.90 -12.47
C GLU A 339 -31.46 19.00 -13.66
N SER A 340 -32.49 18.73 -14.44
CA SER A 340 -32.54 17.88 -15.63
C SER A 340 -31.30 17.97 -16.54
N ARG A 341 -30.34 17.08 -16.32
CA ARG A 341 -29.69 16.37 -17.42
C ARG A 341 -30.14 14.92 -17.31
N ALA A 342 -30.77 14.44 -18.37
CA ALA A 342 -31.35 13.12 -18.46
C ALA A 342 -30.44 12.09 -17.79
N ALA A 343 -31.04 11.18 -17.01
CA ALA A 343 -30.38 9.93 -16.68
C ALA A 343 -29.72 9.40 -17.97
N PRO A 344 -28.46 8.92 -17.94
CA PRO A 344 -28.03 8.07 -19.02
C PRO A 344 -29.15 7.03 -19.16
N ALA A 345 -29.69 6.90 -20.37
CA ALA A 345 -30.91 6.13 -20.62
C ALA A 345 -30.78 4.66 -20.19
N GLU A 346 -29.57 4.24 -19.79
CA GLU A 346 -29.21 2.90 -19.35
C GLU A 346 -28.28 2.94 -18.11
N PRO A 347 -28.41 1.97 -17.19
CA PRO A 347 -27.51 1.83 -16.04
C PRO A 347 -26.04 1.63 -16.47
N PRO A 348 -25.06 2.03 -15.64
CA PRO A 348 -23.64 1.87 -15.97
C PRO A 348 -23.33 0.40 -16.23
N GLU A 349 -22.61 0.13 -17.31
CA GLU A 349 -22.16 -1.22 -17.57
C GLU A 349 -20.94 -1.52 -16.69
N ILE A 350 -21.17 -2.26 -15.60
CA ILE A 350 -20.12 -2.67 -14.67
C ILE A 350 -19.63 -4.07 -15.01
N ARG A 351 -18.32 -4.21 -15.17
CA ARG A 351 -17.66 -5.49 -15.49
C ARG A 351 -16.52 -5.74 -14.51
N ASN A 352 -16.36 -6.99 -14.07
CA ASN A 352 -15.15 -7.40 -13.39
C ASN A 352 -13.97 -7.33 -14.37
N GLY A 353 -12.80 -7.01 -13.85
CA GLY A 353 -11.57 -6.92 -14.61
C GLY A 353 -10.37 -7.37 -13.82
N GLU A 354 -9.24 -7.26 -14.50
CA GLU A 354 -7.93 -7.60 -13.98
C GLU A 354 -6.92 -6.52 -14.36
N MET A 355 -5.97 -6.29 -13.46
CA MET A 355 -4.74 -5.59 -13.77
C MET A 355 -3.61 -6.61 -13.91
N ALA A 356 -2.83 -6.50 -14.99
CA ALA A 356 -1.73 -7.41 -15.31
C ALA A 356 -0.64 -6.69 -16.14
N GLY A 357 0.58 -7.22 -16.16
CA GLY A 357 1.72 -6.71 -16.93
C GLY A 357 3.02 -6.78 -16.13
N TYR A 358 4.00 -5.97 -16.53
CA TYR A 358 5.35 -6.00 -15.97
C TYR A 358 5.81 -4.64 -15.45
N MET A 359 6.62 -4.66 -14.40
CA MET A 359 7.49 -3.53 -14.02
C MET A 359 8.91 -3.82 -14.49
N LEU A 360 9.46 -2.96 -15.34
CA LEU A 360 10.70 -3.19 -16.07
C LEU A 360 11.87 -2.46 -15.39
N VAL A 361 12.97 -3.19 -15.17
CA VAL A 361 14.19 -2.66 -14.58
C VAL A 361 15.30 -2.59 -15.64
N PRO A 362 15.84 -1.41 -15.95
CA PRO A 362 16.94 -1.27 -16.90
C PRO A 362 18.28 -1.56 -16.22
N LEU A 363 19.10 -2.37 -16.89
CA LEU A 363 20.36 -2.88 -16.36
C LEU A 363 21.49 -2.74 -17.36
N GLU A 364 22.71 -2.62 -16.85
CA GLU A 364 23.91 -2.76 -17.65
C GLU A 364 24.16 -4.21 -18.05
N ARG A 365 24.76 -4.38 -19.24
CA ARG A 365 25.20 -5.69 -19.71
C ARG A 365 26.47 -6.13 -19.01
N VAL A 366 26.57 -7.43 -18.78
CA VAL A 366 27.72 -8.11 -18.18
C VAL A 366 28.44 -8.97 -19.22
N PRO A 367 29.77 -9.11 -19.13
CA PRO A 367 30.51 -10.06 -19.96
C PRO A 367 29.97 -11.49 -19.86
N GLU A 368 29.93 -12.19 -20.99
CA GLU A 368 29.36 -13.54 -21.14
C GLU A 368 29.98 -14.61 -20.23
N ARG A 369 31.19 -14.39 -19.70
CA ARG A 369 31.86 -15.32 -18.79
C ARG A 369 31.23 -15.43 -17.39
N PHE A 370 30.37 -14.48 -16.99
CA PHE A 370 29.69 -14.50 -15.68
C PHE A 370 28.40 -15.34 -15.73
N ASN A 371 28.52 -16.56 -16.26
CA ASN A 371 27.44 -17.46 -16.64
C ASN A 371 27.19 -18.61 -15.64
N ALA A 372 27.61 -18.44 -14.38
CA ALA A 372 27.45 -19.43 -13.32
C ALA A 372 26.45 -18.98 -12.25
N GLY A 373 25.37 -18.35 -12.69
CA GLY A 373 24.25 -17.97 -11.84
C GLY A 373 24.23 -16.51 -11.41
N PHE A 374 23.46 -16.22 -10.36
CA PHE A 374 23.24 -14.86 -9.86
C PHE A 374 22.88 -14.85 -8.37
N SER A 375 22.91 -13.66 -7.77
CA SER A 375 22.26 -13.35 -6.51
C SER A 375 21.75 -11.91 -6.50
N LEU A 376 20.76 -11.62 -5.68
CA LEU A 376 20.20 -10.29 -5.50
C LEU A 376 19.56 -10.14 -4.11
N TYR A 377 19.23 -8.89 -3.77
CA TYR A 377 18.34 -8.57 -2.67
C TYR A 377 17.07 -7.92 -3.22
N ALA A 378 15.92 -8.57 -3.00
CA ALA A 378 14.61 -8.04 -3.39
C ALA A 378 13.82 -7.63 -2.15
N ALA A 379 13.15 -6.50 -2.19
CA ALA A 379 12.26 -6.10 -1.10
C ALA A 379 11.06 -7.06 -1.01
N ALA A 380 10.69 -7.44 0.21
CA ALA A 380 9.47 -8.20 0.51
C ALA A 380 8.46 -7.27 1.20
N TRP A 381 7.21 -7.24 0.73
CA TRP A 381 6.14 -6.44 1.35
C TRP A 381 4.76 -6.94 0.93
N PRO A 382 3.69 -6.57 1.67
CA PRO A 382 2.32 -6.77 1.22
C PRO A 382 1.98 -5.82 0.07
N LEU A 383 1.95 -6.34 -1.17
CA LEU A 383 1.54 -5.52 -2.32
C LEU A 383 0.09 -5.07 -2.19
N LEU A 384 -0.79 -5.96 -1.76
CA LEU A 384 -2.20 -5.67 -1.50
C LEU A 384 -2.47 -5.63 0.00
N GLU A 385 -3.31 -4.70 0.42
CA GLU A 385 -3.68 -4.51 1.83
C GLU A 385 -4.56 -5.65 2.36
N GLN A 386 -5.27 -6.32 1.45
CA GLN A 386 -6.03 -7.52 1.73
C GLN A 386 -5.72 -8.56 0.65
N TYR A 387 -5.56 -9.81 1.04
CA TYR A 387 -5.37 -10.91 0.09
C TYR A 387 -6.70 -11.16 -0.65
N PRO A 388 -6.77 -11.04 -1.98
CA PRO A 388 -8.06 -11.05 -2.68
C PRO A 388 -8.45 -12.45 -3.18
N GLY A 389 -7.80 -13.51 -2.67
CA GLY A 389 -8.08 -14.90 -3.02
C GLY A 389 -7.12 -15.51 -4.05
N SER A 390 -7.23 -16.82 -4.27
CA SER A 390 -6.42 -17.70 -5.11
C SER A 390 -6.29 -17.30 -6.58
N ARG A 391 -7.11 -16.38 -7.10
CA ARG A 391 -6.88 -15.81 -8.45
C ARG A 391 -5.68 -14.86 -8.48
N PHE A 392 -5.32 -14.27 -7.33
CA PHE A 392 -4.18 -13.37 -7.18
C PHE A 392 -2.89 -14.06 -7.59
N GLN A 393 -2.20 -13.45 -8.54
CA GLN A 393 -0.90 -13.92 -8.94
C GLN A 393 -0.02 -12.75 -9.35
N THR A 394 1.07 -12.61 -8.60
CA THR A 394 2.15 -11.68 -8.92
C THR A 394 3.43 -12.21 -8.27
N GLY A 395 4.52 -12.21 -9.04
CA GLY A 395 5.85 -12.20 -8.46
C GLY A 395 6.21 -10.76 -8.11
N LEU A 396 6.81 -10.53 -6.95
CA LEU A 396 7.59 -9.31 -6.70
C LEU A 396 8.84 -9.33 -7.60
N PHE A 397 9.72 -8.35 -7.46
CA PHE A 397 10.91 -8.24 -8.31
C PHE A 397 11.78 -9.50 -8.25
N GLY A 398 11.96 -10.13 -9.41
CA GLY A 398 12.70 -11.37 -9.60
C GLY A 398 13.28 -11.45 -11.02
N THR A 399 13.60 -12.67 -11.47
CA THR A 399 14.23 -12.91 -12.78
C THR A 399 13.83 -14.27 -13.33
N TRP A 400 13.97 -14.42 -14.65
CA TRP A 400 14.01 -15.70 -15.34
C TRP A 400 15.45 -16.00 -15.74
N MET A 401 15.99 -17.12 -15.26
CA MET A 401 17.35 -17.56 -15.58
C MET A 401 17.30 -18.63 -16.66
N PHE A 402 17.61 -18.24 -17.89
CA PHE A 402 17.70 -19.12 -19.05
C PHE A 402 19.13 -19.69 -19.23
N ALA A 403 19.23 -20.78 -19.99
CA ALA A 403 20.49 -21.29 -20.50
C ALA A 403 21.13 -20.31 -21.50
N GLN A 404 22.46 -20.25 -21.49
CA GLN A 404 23.26 -19.45 -22.42
C GLN A 404 23.52 -20.23 -23.73
N PHE A 405 23.40 -19.53 -24.86
CA PHE A 405 23.68 -20.06 -26.20
C PHE A 405 24.71 -19.17 -26.91
N ASP A 406 25.57 -19.77 -27.74
CA ASP A 406 26.57 -19.05 -28.54
C ASP A 406 25.95 -18.29 -29.74
N GLY A 407 24.64 -18.45 -29.96
CA GLY A 407 23.85 -17.83 -31.01
C GLY A 407 22.37 -17.82 -30.62
N GLU A 408 21.47 -17.79 -31.60
CA GLU A 408 20.02 -17.78 -31.32
C GLU A 408 19.59 -19.05 -30.55
N PRO A 409 18.82 -18.91 -29.46
CA PRO A 409 18.26 -20.06 -28.75
C PRO A 409 17.30 -20.85 -29.66
N PRO A 410 17.08 -22.16 -29.40
CA PRO A 410 16.11 -22.94 -30.14
C PRO A 410 14.70 -22.32 -30.08
N LYS A 411 14.05 -22.16 -31.23
CA LYS A 411 12.77 -21.43 -31.37
C LYS A 411 11.63 -21.96 -30.49
N ASP A 412 11.60 -23.26 -30.23
CA ASP A 412 10.54 -23.94 -29.47
C ASP A 412 11.04 -24.50 -28.13
N LEU A 413 11.94 -23.76 -27.46
CA LEU A 413 12.49 -24.12 -26.16
C LEU A 413 12.31 -23.00 -25.15
N TYR A 414 11.33 -23.17 -24.27
CA TYR A 414 11.22 -22.41 -23.02
C TYR A 414 11.61 -23.31 -21.84
N SER A 415 12.69 -22.95 -21.13
CA SER A 415 13.10 -23.62 -19.90
C SER A 415 14.02 -22.69 -19.10
N ASP A 416 13.70 -22.52 -17.83
CA ASP A 416 14.40 -21.59 -16.95
C ASP A 416 14.30 -22.00 -15.48
N ILE A 417 15.03 -21.26 -14.66
CA ILE A 417 14.74 -21.10 -13.24
C ILE A 417 14.08 -19.73 -13.09
N GLU A 418 12.79 -19.74 -12.78
CA GLU A 418 11.95 -18.59 -12.47
C GLU A 418 11.50 -18.63 -11.00
N GLY A 419 10.64 -17.72 -10.59
CA GLY A 419 10.21 -17.61 -9.19
C GLY A 419 11.04 -16.62 -8.38
N GLY A 420 10.85 -16.66 -7.07
CA GLY A 420 11.20 -15.56 -6.18
C GLY A 420 10.10 -15.31 -5.17
N LEU A 421 9.99 -14.07 -4.70
CA LEU A 421 8.94 -13.62 -3.79
C LEU A 421 7.62 -13.39 -4.53
N GLY A 422 6.48 -13.81 -3.98
CA GLY A 422 5.18 -13.56 -4.60
C GLY A 422 4.01 -14.38 -4.07
N TRP A 423 2.99 -14.48 -4.91
CA TRP A 423 1.77 -15.27 -4.70
C TRP A 423 1.42 -16.00 -6.00
N TRP A 424 1.02 -17.26 -5.89
CA TRP A 424 0.68 -18.12 -7.03
C TRP A 424 -0.71 -18.72 -6.86
N ARG A 425 -1.36 -19.04 -7.98
CA ARG A 425 -2.74 -19.56 -7.98
C ARG A 425 -2.92 -20.89 -7.25
N ASP A 426 -1.84 -21.62 -7.03
CA ASP A 426 -1.80 -22.88 -6.31
C ASP A 426 -1.42 -22.73 -4.83
N THR A 427 -1.21 -21.50 -4.33
CA THR A 427 -0.93 -21.21 -2.92
C THR A 427 -2.22 -21.33 -2.09
N ARG A 428 -2.24 -22.24 -1.11
CA ARG A 428 -3.40 -22.52 -0.24
C ARG A 428 -3.44 -21.70 1.03
N PHE A 429 -2.28 -21.41 1.61
CA PHE A 429 -2.17 -20.71 2.89
C PHE A 429 -1.60 -19.30 2.68
N ALA A 430 -2.08 -18.64 1.63
CA ALA A 430 -1.69 -17.27 1.32
C ALA A 430 -2.18 -16.29 2.39
N THR A 431 -1.35 -15.29 2.67
CA THR A 431 -1.69 -14.09 3.45
C THR A 431 -1.33 -12.87 2.61
N THR A 432 -1.44 -11.67 3.19
CA THR A 432 -0.91 -10.46 2.57
C THR A 432 0.62 -10.44 2.51
N THR A 433 1.33 -11.33 3.20
CA THR A 433 2.79 -11.44 3.12
C THR A 433 3.18 -12.40 1.98
N PRO A 434 4.16 -12.06 1.12
CA PRO A 434 4.58 -12.94 0.03
C PRO A 434 5.28 -14.20 0.56
N LYS A 435 5.25 -15.26 -0.25
CA LYS A 435 6.07 -16.47 -0.04
C LYS A 435 7.20 -16.50 -1.07
N PHE A 436 8.21 -17.32 -0.83
CA PHE A 436 9.27 -17.59 -1.80
C PHE A 436 9.11 -18.99 -2.41
N ILE A 437 9.23 -19.11 -3.74
CA ILE A 437 9.33 -20.40 -4.44
C ILE A 437 10.54 -20.43 -5.39
N MET A 438 10.98 -21.64 -5.75
CA MET A 438 12.14 -21.81 -6.63
C MET A 438 11.88 -21.79 -8.14
N GLY A 439 10.65 -22.07 -8.58
CA GLY A 439 10.18 -22.01 -9.97
C GLY A 439 11.07 -22.63 -11.06
N GLY A 440 11.51 -23.88 -10.95
CA GLY A 440 12.21 -24.55 -12.07
C GLY A 440 11.23 -25.02 -13.13
N VAL A 441 11.38 -24.60 -14.40
CA VAL A 441 10.48 -24.97 -15.51
C VAL A 441 11.19 -25.87 -16.50
N ALA A 442 10.75 -27.13 -16.56
CA ALA A 442 11.20 -28.05 -17.58
C ALA A 442 10.66 -27.63 -18.96
N PRO A 443 11.29 -28.07 -20.08
CA PRO A 443 10.96 -27.62 -21.42
C PRO A 443 9.46 -27.51 -21.71
N ASN A 444 9.04 -26.30 -22.09
CA ASN A 444 7.69 -25.92 -22.50
C ASN A 444 6.61 -26.29 -21.47
N PHE A 445 6.90 -26.08 -20.18
CA PHE A 445 6.00 -26.37 -19.06
C PHE A 445 5.56 -27.84 -18.98
N SER A 446 6.34 -28.77 -19.53
CA SER A 446 6.10 -30.23 -19.40
C SER A 446 6.00 -30.65 -17.94
N SER A 447 6.85 -30.06 -17.09
CA SER A 447 6.77 -30.10 -15.62
C SER A 447 7.37 -28.83 -15.01
N TRP A 448 7.07 -28.56 -13.75
CA TRP A 448 7.72 -27.48 -12.98
C TRP A 448 7.89 -27.87 -11.52
N ALA A 449 8.84 -27.23 -10.84
CA ALA A 449 9.22 -27.54 -9.48
C ALA A 449 9.38 -26.26 -8.64
N ASN A 450 8.61 -26.16 -7.57
CA ASN A 450 8.53 -24.95 -6.74
C ASN A 450 9.29 -25.08 -5.41
N GLY A 451 9.79 -26.27 -5.10
CA GLY A 451 10.58 -26.60 -3.91
C GLY A 451 10.56 -28.11 -3.62
N PRO A 452 11.22 -28.61 -2.56
CA PRO A 452 11.16 -30.01 -2.16
C PRO A 452 9.71 -30.49 -1.99
N GLY A 453 9.32 -31.53 -2.75
CA GLY A 453 7.96 -32.08 -2.70
C GLY A 453 6.87 -31.24 -3.39
N ALA A 454 7.23 -30.11 -4.00
CA ALA A 454 6.29 -29.16 -4.63
C ALA A 454 6.55 -29.04 -6.14
N GLY A 455 5.50 -29.24 -6.95
CA GLY A 455 5.61 -29.19 -8.40
C GLY A 455 4.26 -29.13 -9.09
N LYS A 456 4.22 -29.44 -10.39
CA LYS A 456 3.03 -29.32 -11.23
C LYS A 456 1.90 -30.24 -10.77
N GLY A 457 0.81 -29.61 -10.34
CA GLY A 457 -0.42 -30.29 -9.96
C GLY A 457 -0.37 -30.94 -8.58
N ARG A 458 -1.48 -31.57 -8.20
CA ARG A 458 -1.69 -32.11 -6.83
C ARG A 458 -1.53 -33.62 -6.76
N ASP A 459 -1.65 -34.28 -7.89
CA ASP A 459 -1.59 -35.73 -8.01
C ASP A 459 -0.15 -36.26 -7.79
N TRP A 460 -0.02 -37.32 -7.00
CA TRP A 460 1.26 -38.00 -6.79
C TRP A 460 1.43 -39.21 -7.72
N ASP A 461 0.38 -39.66 -8.39
CA ASP A 461 0.45 -40.65 -9.47
C ASP A 461 1.15 -40.05 -10.71
N ARG A 462 1.14 -38.71 -10.81
CA ARG A 462 1.87 -37.92 -11.81
C ARG A 462 2.68 -36.81 -11.13
N PRO A 463 3.82 -37.14 -10.49
CA PRO A 463 4.57 -36.23 -9.61
C PRO A 463 5.45 -35.25 -10.41
N LEU A 464 4.90 -34.63 -11.46
CA LEU A 464 5.59 -33.78 -12.42
C LEU A 464 6.35 -32.64 -11.71
N GLY A 465 7.66 -32.83 -11.53
CA GLY A 465 8.56 -31.90 -10.82
C GLY A 465 8.56 -32.00 -9.29
N LYS A 466 7.69 -32.80 -8.66
CA LYS A 466 7.64 -32.92 -7.18
C LYS A 466 8.89 -33.57 -6.57
N TYR A 467 9.63 -34.35 -7.34
CA TYR A 467 10.92 -34.95 -6.96
C TYR A 467 12.14 -34.18 -7.50
N ALA A 468 11.93 -33.05 -8.19
CA ALA A 468 13.01 -32.35 -8.88
C ALA A 468 13.98 -31.64 -7.95
N VAL A 469 13.53 -31.23 -6.75
CA VAL A 469 14.32 -30.44 -5.82
C VAL A 469 14.71 -31.29 -4.61
N ALA A 470 16.03 -31.41 -4.38
CA ALA A 470 16.57 -32.03 -3.19
C ALA A 470 16.79 -30.98 -2.10
N GLN A 471 16.30 -31.26 -0.88
CA GLN A 471 16.63 -30.50 0.31
C GLN A 471 18.11 -30.72 0.63
N LEU A 472 18.83 -29.62 0.93
CA LEU A 472 20.25 -29.65 1.25
C LEU A 472 20.51 -29.18 2.68
N SER A 473 19.92 -28.05 3.10
CA SER A 473 20.17 -27.52 4.44
C SER A 473 19.53 -28.39 5.53
N PRO A 474 20.24 -28.67 6.63
CA PRO A 474 19.65 -29.27 7.81
C PRO A 474 18.96 -28.24 8.71
N TRP A 475 19.09 -26.93 8.48
CA TRP A 475 18.62 -25.91 9.44
C TRP A 475 17.27 -25.26 9.09
N VAL A 476 16.73 -25.56 7.91
CA VAL A 476 15.48 -24.98 7.42
C VAL A 476 14.63 -26.08 6.81
N VAL A 477 13.37 -26.19 7.22
CA VAL A 477 12.38 -27.06 6.58
C VAL A 477 11.59 -26.28 5.53
N TRP A 478 11.43 -26.86 4.34
CA TRP A 478 10.69 -26.22 3.25
C TRP A 478 9.21 -26.67 3.22
N PRO A 479 8.22 -25.77 3.33
CA PRO A 479 6.80 -26.10 3.17
C PRO A 479 6.41 -26.29 1.69
N PRO A 480 5.56 -27.28 1.35
CA PRO A 480 5.14 -27.49 -0.04
C PRO A 480 4.34 -26.32 -0.64
N ASP A 481 3.73 -25.48 0.20
CA ASP A 481 3.01 -24.25 -0.21
C ASP A 481 3.93 -23.07 -0.54
N GLY A 482 5.25 -23.21 -0.33
CA GLY A 482 6.25 -22.15 -0.49
C GLY A 482 6.91 -21.77 0.84
N LEU A 483 8.10 -21.18 0.75
CA LEU A 483 8.88 -20.77 1.90
C LEU A 483 8.30 -19.49 2.51
N ASN A 484 7.85 -19.57 3.76
CA ASN A 484 7.27 -18.43 4.47
C ASN A 484 8.33 -17.42 4.92
N ILE A 485 7.95 -16.16 4.83
CA ILE A 485 8.65 -15.01 5.38
C ILE A 485 7.91 -14.57 6.64
N SER A 486 8.62 -13.92 7.56
CA SER A 486 8.00 -13.34 8.76
C SER A 486 6.81 -12.46 8.40
N GLN A 487 5.66 -12.72 9.01
CA GLN A 487 4.46 -11.95 8.72
C GLN A 487 4.64 -10.48 9.11
N GLY A 488 4.10 -9.58 8.30
CA GLY A 488 4.25 -8.13 8.51
C GLY A 488 5.54 -7.54 7.95
N THR A 489 6.39 -8.34 7.29
CA THR A 489 7.55 -7.84 6.52
C THR A 489 7.07 -6.77 5.52
N CYS A 490 7.69 -5.60 5.55
CA CYS A 490 7.34 -4.41 4.78
C CYS A 490 8.60 -3.61 4.36
N GLY A 491 9.20 -4.01 3.24
CA GLY A 491 10.32 -3.33 2.60
C GLY A 491 11.70 -3.89 2.95
N GLU A 492 11.78 -4.85 3.87
CA GLU A 492 13.02 -5.55 4.17
C GLU A 492 13.48 -6.40 2.98
N LEU A 493 14.80 -6.50 2.83
CA LEU A 493 15.49 -7.11 1.71
C LEU A 493 15.68 -8.62 1.92
N PHE A 494 15.09 -9.42 1.04
CA PHE A 494 15.30 -10.85 0.97
C PHE A 494 16.44 -11.18 0.00
N GLY A 495 17.58 -11.63 0.53
CA GLY A 495 18.73 -12.05 -0.26
C GLY A 495 18.59 -13.47 -0.77
N TYR A 496 18.65 -13.69 -2.08
CA TYR A 496 18.68 -15.03 -2.66
C TYR A 496 19.49 -15.08 -3.95
N GLY A 497 19.89 -16.29 -4.35
CA GLY A 497 20.58 -16.52 -5.60
C GLY A 497 20.71 -18.00 -5.95
N TYR A 498 21.04 -18.29 -7.20
CA TYR A 498 21.32 -19.65 -7.67
C TYR A 498 22.74 -19.75 -8.16
N LEU A 499 23.50 -20.69 -7.62
CA LEU A 499 24.85 -21.05 -8.09
C LEU A 499 24.95 -22.58 -8.24
N PRO A 500 25.61 -23.11 -9.27
CA PRO A 500 25.68 -24.55 -9.48
C PRO A 500 26.76 -25.18 -8.60
N LEU A 501 26.39 -26.15 -7.78
CA LEU A 501 27.32 -26.96 -7.00
C LEU A 501 27.50 -28.35 -7.64
N PRO A 502 28.72 -28.93 -7.67
CA PRO A 502 28.97 -30.24 -8.26
C PRO A 502 28.64 -31.37 -7.26
N ILE A 503 27.39 -31.42 -6.77
CA ILE A 503 26.96 -32.43 -5.78
C ILE A 503 26.77 -33.79 -6.46
N ILE A 504 26.15 -33.79 -7.64
CA ILE A 504 25.91 -34.99 -8.46
C ILE A 504 26.88 -34.94 -9.65
N ASP A 505 27.46 -36.10 -10.00
CA ASP A 505 28.37 -36.21 -11.15
C ASP A 505 27.58 -36.27 -12.46
N ALA A 506 28.18 -35.75 -13.54
CA ALA A 506 27.64 -35.91 -14.88
C ALA A 506 27.65 -37.39 -15.30
N LYS A 507 26.65 -37.78 -16.08
CA LYS A 507 26.46 -39.16 -16.52
C LYS A 507 26.19 -39.24 -18.03
N PRO A 508 26.60 -40.33 -18.70
CA PRO A 508 26.37 -40.51 -20.13
C PRO A 508 24.94 -40.93 -20.49
N THR A 509 24.13 -41.30 -19.50
CA THR A 509 22.78 -41.84 -19.70
C THR A 509 21.78 -41.20 -18.74
N THR A 510 20.52 -41.12 -19.19
CA THR A 510 19.37 -40.64 -18.43
C THR A 510 18.23 -41.65 -18.58
N ALA A 511 17.69 -42.14 -17.47
CA ALA A 511 16.61 -43.14 -17.41
C ALA A 511 16.88 -44.35 -18.33
N GLY A 512 18.13 -44.83 -18.34
CA GLY A 512 18.58 -45.95 -19.16
C GLY A 512 18.72 -45.67 -20.68
N LYS A 513 18.49 -44.44 -21.15
CA LYS A 513 18.68 -44.04 -22.55
C LYS A 513 20.03 -43.31 -22.74
N PRO A 514 20.62 -43.32 -23.96
CA PRO A 514 21.88 -42.65 -24.28
C PRO A 514 21.71 -41.12 -24.43
N VAL A 515 21.21 -40.49 -23.37
CA VAL A 515 21.05 -39.06 -23.22
C VAL A 515 21.94 -38.63 -22.06
N PRO A 516 22.90 -37.70 -22.24
CA PRO A 516 23.73 -37.26 -21.14
C PRO A 516 22.92 -36.44 -20.13
N THR A 517 23.28 -36.56 -18.85
CA THR A 517 22.89 -35.66 -17.77
C THR A 517 24.13 -34.91 -17.30
N GLY A 518 24.07 -33.57 -17.27
CA GLY A 518 25.15 -32.74 -16.74
C GLY A 518 25.27 -32.78 -15.21
N ASP A 519 26.17 -31.98 -14.66
CA ASP A 519 26.51 -31.97 -13.23
C ASP A 519 26.05 -30.70 -12.49
N GLN A 520 25.24 -29.86 -13.14
CA GLN A 520 24.83 -28.58 -12.55
C GLN A 520 23.66 -28.75 -11.59
N CYS A 521 23.98 -28.93 -10.31
CA CYS A 521 22.99 -28.78 -9.24
C CYS A 521 22.79 -27.30 -8.92
N TRP A 522 21.89 -26.63 -9.64
CA TRP A 522 21.54 -25.23 -9.38
C TRP A 522 20.97 -25.10 -7.96
N THR A 523 21.80 -24.58 -7.06
CA THR A 523 21.56 -24.54 -5.62
C THR A 523 21.08 -23.16 -5.24
N LEU A 524 19.92 -23.09 -4.57
CA LEU A 524 19.42 -21.88 -3.94
C LEU A 524 20.28 -21.57 -2.72
N PHE A 525 20.85 -20.37 -2.70
CA PHE A 525 21.45 -19.76 -1.54
C PHE A 525 20.55 -18.65 -1.04
N LEU A 526 20.43 -18.55 0.28
CA LEU A 526 19.73 -17.46 0.94
C LEU A 526 20.71 -16.61 1.76
N ASN A 527 20.38 -15.33 1.91
CA ASN A 527 20.96 -14.44 2.90
C ASN A 527 19.83 -13.60 3.52
N THR A 528 19.26 -14.12 4.59
CA THR A 528 18.20 -13.50 5.39
C THR A 528 18.74 -13.15 6.77
N ALA A 529 17.96 -12.41 7.57
CA ALA A 529 18.40 -12.04 8.92
C ALA A 529 18.63 -13.25 9.84
N ASN A 530 17.93 -14.36 9.61
CA ASN A 530 17.94 -15.56 10.46
C ASN A 530 18.47 -16.83 9.77
N PHE A 531 18.88 -16.78 8.50
CA PHE A 531 19.51 -17.90 7.80
C PHE A 531 20.42 -17.44 6.65
N LYS A 532 21.58 -18.08 6.50
CA LYS A 532 22.53 -17.83 5.41
C LYS A 532 23.09 -19.13 4.89
N GLY A 533 23.20 -19.26 3.57
CA GLY A 533 23.86 -20.40 2.93
C GLY A 533 22.96 -21.22 2.01
N PRO A 534 23.44 -22.40 1.57
CA PRO A 534 22.72 -23.24 0.61
C PRO A 534 21.52 -23.91 1.27
N LEU A 535 20.37 -23.87 0.60
CA LEU A 535 19.10 -24.40 1.11
C LEU A 535 18.68 -25.72 0.44
N CYS A 536 18.59 -25.71 -0.89
CA CYS A 536 18.12 -26.83 -1.70
C CYS A 536 18.58 -26.64 -3.15
N PHE A 537 18.49 -27.68 -3.97
CA PHE A 537 18.94 -27.61 -5.36
C PHE A 537 18.06 -28.41 -6.32
N PHE A 538 17.99 -27.97 -7.57
CA PHE A 538 17.40 -28.78 -8.65
C PHE A 538 18.35 -29.91 -9.03
N THR A 539 17.85 -31.15 -9.03
CA THR A 539 18.61 -32.30 -9.50
C THR A 539 18.86 -32.15 -11.01
N PRO A 540 20.06 -32.48 -11.54
CA PRO A 540 20.32 -32.43 -12.97
C PRO A 540 19.32 -33.26 -13.79
N TYR A 541 18.86 -34.37 -13.22
CA TYR A 541 17.84 -35.24 -13.81
C TYR A 541 16.53 -34.51 -14.17
N PHE A 542 16.12 -33.51 -13.38
CA PHE A 542 14.90 -32.74 -13.66
C PHE A 542 14.91 -32.15 -15.08
N TRP A 543 16.05 -31.61 -15.51
CA TRP A 543 16.20 -31.03 -16.84
C TRP A 543 16.37 -32.12 -17.90
N SER A 544 17.29 -33.07 -17.67
CA SER A 544 17.64 -34.09 -18.65
C SER A 544 16.53 -35.10 -18.90
N ALA A 545 15.59 -35.28 -17.96
CA ALA A 545 14.43 -36.16 -18.12
C ALA A 545 13.59 -35.78 -19.36
N ALA A 546 13.43 -34.50 -19.68
CA ALA A 546 12.72 -34.08 -20.89
C ALA A 546 13.46 -34.48 -22.18
N ALA A 547 14.79 -34.54 -22.13
CA ALA A 547 15.61 -34.96 -23.27
C ALA A 547 15.54 -36.48 -23.55
N VAL A 548 14.99 -37.27 -22.63
CA VAL A 548 14.70 -38.71 -22.85
C VAL A 548 13.60 -38.93 -23.89
N GLU A 549 12.62 -38.01 -23.94
CA GLU A 549 11.54 -38.00 -24.93
C GLU A 549 11.89 -37.12 -26.13
N ARG A 550 12.73 -36.10 -25.93
CA ARG A 550 13.21 -35.15 -26.94
C ARG A 550 14.74 -35.13 -27.02
N PRO A 551 15.40 -36.14 -27.63
CA PRO A 551 16.86 -36.27 -27.64
C PRO A 551 17.60 -35.07 -28.24
N GLU A 552 16.94 -34.29 -29.10
CA GLU A 552 17.47 -33.04 -29.65
C GLU A 552 17.74 -31.95 -28.59
N LEU A 553 17.19 -32.09 -27.37
CA LEU A 553 17.47 -31.19 -26.24
C LEU A 553 18.68 -31.59 -25.41
N ALA A 554 19.29 -32.74 -25.68
CA ALA A 554 20.43 -33.22 -24.92
C ALA A 554 21.57 -32.18 -24.91
N GLY A 555 22.02 -31.78 -23.71
CA GLY A 555 23.07 -30.78 -23.54
C GLY A 555 22.66 -29.33 -23.87
N LEU A 556 21.37 -29.05 -24.06
CA LEU A 556 20.85 -27.69 -24.30
C LEU A 556 20.16 -27.07 -23.08
N LEU A 557 19.99 -27.83 -22.00
CA LEU A 557 19.26 -27.42 -20.80
C LEU A 557 20.20 -27.08 -19.64
N LEU A 558 19.63 -26.53 -18.56
CA LEU A 558 20.37 -26.04 -17.41
C LEU A 558 21.10 -27.14 -16.61
N ASP A 559 20.87 -28.44 -16.84
CA ASP A 559 21.75 -29.48 -16.29
C ASP A 559 23.18 -29.38 -16.84
N SER A 560 23.33 -28.89 -18.08
CA SER A 560 24.58 -28.92 -18.85
C SER A 560 25.06 -27.53 -19.30
N ARG A 561 24.15 -26.64 -19.71
CA ARG A 561 24.48 -25.30 -20.21
C ARG A 561 24.69 -24.29 -19.08
N PRO A 562 25.66 -23.36 -19.21
CA PRO A 562 25.76 -22.20 -18.34
C PRO A 562 24.48 -21.34 -18.38
N SER A 563 24.30 -20.45 -17.41
CA SER A 563 23.18 -19.50 -17.42
C SER A 563 23.53 -18.21 -18.15
N ASP A 564 22.57 -17.61 -18.86
CA ASP A 564 22.79 -16.31 -19.51
C ASP A 564 23.06 -15.23 -18.45
N PRO A 565 24.20 -14.52 -18.46
CA PRO A 565 24.47 -13.45 -17.49
C PRO A 565 23.50 -12.26 -17.60
N ASN A 566 22.97 -11.96 -18.78
CA ASN A 566 22.23 -10.73 -19.08
C ASN A 566 20.72 -10.90 -18.95
N LYS A 567 20.28 -11.31 -17.76
CA LYS A 567 18.88 -11.64 -17.46
C LYS A 567 18.02 -10.39 -17.29
N ALA A 568 16.74 -10.53 -17.59
CA ALA A 568 15.76 -9.50 -17.27
C ALA A 568 15.34 -9.59 -15.79
N PHE A 569 15.34 -8.45 -15.11
CA PHE A 569 14.83 -8.33 -13.74
C PHE A 569 13.56 -7.50 -13.75
N GLN A 570 12.46 -8.08 -13.30
CA GLN A 570 11.13 -7.48 -13.43
C GLN A 570 10.21 -7.96 -12.32
N MET A 571 9.11 -7.24 -12.13
CA MET A 571 7.95 -7.70 -11.37
C MET A 571 6.89 -8.12 -12.36
N GLU A 572 6.50 -9.40 -12.38
CA GLU A 572 5.37 -9.88 -13.19
C GLU A 572 4.09 -9.88 -12.35
N THR A 573 3.06 -9.23 -12.87
CA THR A 573 1.71 -9.27 -12.33
C THR A 573 0.80 -9.95 -13.34
N GLN A 574 0.30 -11.13 -13.00
CA GLN A 574 -0.61 -11.86 -13.88
C GLN A 574 -2.07 -11.52 -13.60
N TRP A 575 -2.41 -11.24 -12.33
CA TRP A 575 -3.78 -10.92 -11.96
C TRP A 575 -3.84 -10.16 -10.64
N VAL A 576 -4.33 -8.93 -10.68
CA VAL A 576 -4.85 -8.14 -9.54
C VAL A 576 -6.31 -7.80 -9.85
N PRO A 577 -7.26 -7.92 -8.91
CA PRO A 577 -8.65 -7.64 -9.22
C PRO A 577 -8.87 -6.17 -9.55
N ALA A 578 -9.73 -5.93 -10.54
CA ALA A 578 -10.22 -4.62 -10.91
C ALA A 578 -11.73 -4.66 -11.22
N VAL A 579 -12.36 -3.50 -11.27
CA VAL A 579 -13.74 -3.32 -11.72
C VAL A 579 -13.76 -2.17 -12.71
N LEU A 580 -14.37 -2.38 -13.87
CA LEU A 580 -14.53 -1.36 -14.90
C LEU A 580 -15.99 -0.92 -14.96
N SER A 581 -16.20 0.34 -15.30
CA SER A 581 -17.52 0.94 -15.49
C SER A 581 -17.51 1.88 -16.68
N THR A 582 -18.41 1.66 -17.63
CA THR A 582 -18.63 2.59 -18.75
C THR A 582 -19.91 3.37 -18.53
N ILE A 583 -19.80 4.70 -18.63
CA ILE A 583 -20.93 5.63 -18.55
C ILE A 583 -21.11 6.34 -19.90
N ALA A 584 -22.37 6.54 -20.31
CA ALA A 584 -22.68 7.33 -21.50
C ALA A 584 -22.34 8.82 -21.27
N ALA A 585 -21.98 9.53 -22.35
CA ALA A 585 -21.78 10.98 -22.25
C ALA A 585 -23.08 11.68 -21.87
N GLY A 586 -23.00 12.60 -20.89
CA GLY A 586 -24.17 13.24 -20.26
C GLY A 586 -25.02 14.16 -21.17
N ASP A 587 -24.71 14.29 -22.46
CA ASP A 587 -25.55 14.97 -23.49
C ASP A 587 -26.04 14.03 -24.61
N GLY A 588 -25.68 12.75 -24.60
CA GLY A 588 -25.95 11.82 -25.70
C GLY A 588 -25.22 12.14 -27.02
N ARG A 589 -24.22 13.05 -26.99
CA ARG A 589 -23.45 13.50 -28.16
C ARG A 589 -21.93 13.33 -27.99
N GLY A 590 -21.45 13.12 -26.77
CA GLY A 590 -20.05 12.75 -26.49
C GLY A 590 -19.77 11.25 -26.53
N GLU A 591 -18.49 10.89 -26.60
CA GLU A 591 -18.04 9.50 -26.51
C GLU A 591 -18.24 8.93 -25.08
N PRO A 592 -18.62 7.65 -24.93
CA PRO A 592 -18.69 7.00 -23.62
C PRO A 592 -17.35 7.07 -22.87
N MET A 593 -17.42 7.33 -21.57
CA MET A 593 -16.24 7.32 -20.70
C MET A 593 -16.17 6.01 -19.94
N THR A 594 -14.99 5.39 -19.93
CA THR A 594 -14.73 4.19 -19.14
C THR A 594 -13.79 4.51 -17.99
N PHE A 595 -14.21 4.14 -16.80
CA PHE A 595 -13.46 4.22 -15.55
C PHE A 595 -13.09 2.82 -15.07
N ALA A 596 -12.03 2.72 -14.29
CA ALA A 596 -11.66 1.50 -13.58
C ALA A 596 -11.31 1.81 -12.12
N ARG A 597 -11.51 0.81 -11.26
CA ARG A 597 -10.97 0.75 -9.91
C ARG A 597 -10.19 -0.54 -9.72
N THR A 598 -8.96 -0.49 -9.24
CA THR A 598 -8.17 -1.68 -8.87
C THR A 598 -8.25 -1.95 -7.37
N ALA A 599 -7.89 -3.18 -6.96
CA ALA A 599 -7.63 -3.45 -5.55
C ALA A 599 -6.54 -2.50 -5.00
N PRO A 600 -6.65 -2.02 -3.74
CA PRO A 600 -5.67 -1.13 -3.14
C PRO A 600 -4.28 -1.76 -3.09
N MET A 601 -3.35 -1.19 -3.86
CA MET A 601 -1.95 -1.60 -3.90
C MET A 601 -1.07 -0.60 -3.18
N SER A 602 -0.01 -1.07 -2.54
CA SER A 602 0.94 -0.23 -1.84
C SER A 602 2.39 -0.65 -2.04
N PHE A 603 3.30 0.30 -1.87
CA PHE A 603 4.74 0.11 -1.96
C PHE A 603 5.44 0.64 -0.69
N PRO A 604 6.49 -0.04 -0.20
CA PRO A 604 7.22 0.40 0.98
C PRO A 604 8.00 1.68 0.68
N VAL A 605 8.10 2.58 1.66
CA VAL A 605 8.89 3.81 1.56
C VAL A 605 9.80 3.98 2.76
N ASP A 606 11.00 4.51 2.51
CA ASP A 606 11.94 4.93 3.54
C ASP A 606 11.56 6.29 4.13
N GLU A 607 12.39 6.81 5.04
CA GLU A 607 12.21 8.12 5.69
C GLU A 607 12.20 9.29 4.72
N GLN A 608 12.79 9.10 3.55
CA GLN A 608 12.85 10.10 2.49
C GLN A 608 11.74 9.91 1.45
N GLY A 609 10.78 9.01 1.69
CA GLY A 609 9.68 8.72 0.77
C GLY A 609 10.09 7.90 -0.46
N ARG A 610 11.29 7.29 -0.46
CA ARG A 610 11.80 6.49 -1.58
C ARG A 610 11.44 5.02 -1.37
N THR A 611 11.07 4.35 -2.45
CA THR A 611 10.94 2.89 -2.46
C THR A 611 12.24 2.27 -2.96
N VAL A 612 12.77 1.29 -2.22
CA VAL A 612 13.81 0.37 -2.69
C VAL A 612 13.13 -0.97 -3.00
N VAL A 613 13.37 -1.51 -4.20
CA VAL A 613 12.80 -2.82 -4.61
C VAL A 613 13.87 -3.85 -4.94
N LEU A 614 15.04 -3.41 -5.42
CA LEU A 614 16.17 -4.26 -5.75
C LEU A 614 17.47 -3.63 -5.26
N HIS A 615 18.37 -4.48 -4.78
CA HIS A 615 19.71 -4.09 -4.36
C HIS A 615 20.74 -5.17 -4.71
N ARG A 616 21.92 -4.72 -5.17
CA ARG A 616 23.15 -5.51 -5.37
C ARG A 616 22.95 -6.79 -6.19
N LEU A 617 22.38 -6.64 -7.38
CA LEU A 617 22.32 -7.72 -8.35
C LEU A 617 23.73 -8.13 -8.78
N THR A 618 24.08 -9.40 -8.61
CA THR A 618 25.42 -9.92 -8.85
C THR A 618 25.36 -11.18 -9.70
N THR A 619 26.23 -11.29 -10.70
CA THR A 619 26.42 -12.50 -11.53
C THR A 619 27.81 -13.09 -11.28
N TYR A 620 27.97 -14.39 -11.57
CA TYR A 620 29.12 -15.15 -11.11
C TYR A 620 29.77 -15.95 -12.23
N THR A 621 31.09 -16.14 -12.14
CA THR A 621 31.81 -17.16 -12.90
C THR A 621 31.83 -18.47 -12.12
N ARG A 622 32.21 -19.59 -12.76
CA ARG A 622 32.33 -20.89 -12.08
C ARG A 622 33.39 -20.92 -10.98
N ASP A 623 34.35 -19.99 -11.02
CA ASP A 623 35.36 -19.84 -9.97
C ASP A 623 34.79 -19.28 -8.67
N ALA A 624 33.55 -18.78 -8.67
CA ALA A 624 32.91 -18.28 -7.47
C ALA A 624 32.72 -19.39 -6.43
N LEU A 625 32.13 -20.54 -6.84
CA LEU A 625 31.90 -21.69 -5.94
C LEU A 625 32.08 -23.05 -6.65
N THR A 626 31.69 -23.18 -7.92
CA THR A 626 31.65 -24.48 -8.60
C THR A 626 33.01 -25.16 -8.67
N GLU A 627 34.04 -24.48 -9.19
CA GLU A 627 35.38 -25.06 -9.32
C GLU A 627 36.11 -25.21 -7.97
N PRO A 628 36.05 -24.24 -7.04
CA PRO A 628 36.55 -24.45 -5.68
C PRO A 628 35.95 -25.68 -4.99
N VAL A 629 34.62 -25.85 -5.03
CA VAL A 629 33.94 -26.99 -4.42
C VAL A 629 34.28 -28.30 -5.13
N ARG A 630 34.40 -28.29 -6.46
CA ARG A 630 34.84 -29.48 -7.21
C ARG A 630 36.22 -29.96 -6.77
N ARG A 631 37.18 -29.03 -6.64
CA ARG A 631 38.53 -29.36 -6.17
C ARG A 631 38.51 -29.90 -4.75
N TRP A 632 37.69 -29.32 -3.87
CA TRP A 632 37.51 -29.80 -2.50
C TRP A 632 36.95 -31.23 -2.46
N PHE A 633 35.89 -31.51 -3.22
CA PHE A 633 35.32 -32.86 -3.30
C PHE A 633 36.27 -33.89 -3.90
N ALA A 634 37.25 -33.46 -4.69
CA ALA A 634 38.34 -34.31 -5.20
C ALA A 634 39.51 -34.51 -4.21
N GLY A 635 39.36 -34.09 -2.94
CA GLY A 635 40.38 -34.22 -1.89
C GLY A 635 41.28 -33.00 -1.73
N GLY A 636 40.96 -31.89 -2.40
CA GLY A 636 41.63 -30.60 -2.21
C GLY A 636 41.24 -29.91 -0.89
N PRO A 637 41.74 -28.69 -0.65
CA PRO A 637 41.41 -27.91 0.55
C PRO A 637 39.91 -27.55 0.59
N VAL A 638 39.39 -27.32 1.80
CA VAL A 638 38.01 -26.88 2.02
C VAL A 638 37.73 -25.61 1.19
N ALA A 639 36.64 -25.65 0.42
CA ALA A 639 36.21 -24.49 -0.37
C ALA A 639 35.72 -23.38 0.57
N LYS A 640 36.20 -22.15 0.34
CA LYS A 640 35.74 -20.97 1.07
C LYS A 640 34.27 -20.69 0.74
N THR A 641 33.53 -20.20 1.73
CA THR A 641 32.15 -19.73 1.54
C THR A 641 32.10 -18.31 0.99
N GLU A 642 33.10 -17.48 1.32
CA GLU A 642 33.25 -16.14 0.78
C GLU A 642 33.72 -16.19 -0.68
N ILE A 643 32.93 -15.55 -1.55
CA ILE A 643 33.20 -15.51 -2.99
C ILE A 643 34.29 -14.48 -3.28
N ASP A 644 35.28 -14.87 -4.10
CA ASP A 644 36.30 -13.97 -4.62
C ASP A 644 35.64 -12.87 -5.48
N PRO A 645 35.84 -11.57 -5.17
CA PRO A 645 35.30 -10.49 -5.97
C PRO A 645 35.63 -10.61 -7.48
N SER A 646 36.80 -11.16 -7.87
CA SER A 646 37.15 -11.32 -9.28
C SER A 646 36.27 -12.34 -10.01
N ALA A 647 35.64 -13.26 -9.27
CA ALA A 647 34.70 -14.24 -9.78
C ALA A 647 33.26 -13.74 -9.80
N SER A 648 33.02 -12.47 -9.42
CA SER A 648 31.70 -11.85 -9.35
C SER A 648 31.63 -10.54 -10.15
N HIS A 649 30.44 -10.16 -10.59
CA HIS A 649 30.17 -8.87 -11.21
C HIS A 649 28.86 -8.29 -10.68
N VAL A 650 28.93 -7.18 -9.95
CA VAL A 650 27.74 -6.45 -9.48
C VAL A 650 27.23 -5.58 -10.62
N GLN A 651 26.05 -5.90 -11.14
CA GLN A 651 25.41 -5.17 -12.22
C GLN A 651 24.97 -3.79 -11.76
N GLN A 652 25.17 -2.80 -12.63
CA GLN A 652 24.70 -1.45 -12.37
C GLN A 652 23.28 -1.26 -12.92
N PHE A 653 22.46 -0.54 -12.15
CA PHE A 653 21.14 -0.08 -12.58
C PHE A 653 21.28 1.22 -13.38
N ARG A 654 20.40 1.41 -14.35
CA ARG A 654 20.27 2.68 -15.08
C ARG A 654 19.03 3.43 -14.60
N ASP A 655 19.03 4.75 -14.78
CA ASP A 655 17.80 5.52 -14.64
C ASP A 655 16.78 5.17 -15.74
N GLY A 656 15.52 5.46 -15.46
CA GLY A 656 14.40 5.06 -16.29
C GLY A 656 13.91 3.65 -15.94
N GLY A 657 13.30 2.97 -16.91
CA GLY A 657 12.51 1.76 -16.69
C GLY A 657 11.10 1.97 -17.24
N GLY A 658 10.16 1.12 -16.86
CA GLY A 658 8.79 1.27 -17.35
C GLY A 658 7.79 0.35 -16.67
N SER A 659 6.53 0.56 -17.00
CA SER A 659 5.44 -0.34 -16.64
C SER A 659 4.66 -0.69 -17.90
N THR A 660 4.33 -1.96 -18.04
CA THR A 660 3.36 -2.47 -19.01
C THR A 660 2.09 -2.94 -18.30
N TRP A 661 1.85 -2.46 -17.08
CA TRP A 661 0.59 -2.74 -16.40
C TRP A 661 -0.58 -2.19 -17.19
N GLN A 662 -1.58 -3.02 -17.35
CA GLN A 662 -2.78 -2.78 -18.12
C GLN A 662 -3.98 -3.19 -17.28
N ILE A 663 -5.11 -2.51 -17.49
CA ILE A 663 -6.39 -2.91 -16.91
C ILE A 663 -7.31 -3.36 -18.05
N SER A 664 -7.92 -4.52 -17.91
CA SER A 664 -8.84 -5.10 -18.90
C SER A 664 -10.00 -5.83 -18.24
N PRO A 665 -11.16 -5.97 -18.91
CA PRO A 665 -12.22 -6.86 -18.47
C PRO A 665 -11.73 -8.31 -18.30
N ASP A 666 -12.31 -9.04 -17.35
CA ASP A 666 -11.99 -10.44 -17.08
C ASP A 666 -12.16 -11.27 -18.37
N GLY A 667 -11.16 -12.11 -18.69
CA GLY A 667 -11.22 -13.05 -19.82
C GLY A 667 -10.98 -12.46 -21.22
N GLN A 668 -10.72 -11.15 -21.35
CA GLN A 668 -10.35 -10.54 -22.64
C GLN A 668 -8.85 -10.26 -22.70
N ARG A 669 -8.12 -10.97 -23.59
CA ARG A 669 -6.66 -10.96 -23.58
C ARG A 669 -5.92 -10.10 -24.60
N ASP A 670 -6.53 -9.49 -25.62
CA ASP A 670 -5.69 -8.74 -26.60
C ASP A 670 -6.25 -7.44 -27.20
N GLU A 671 -7.55 -7.32 -27.52
CA GLU A 671 -8.01 -6.16 -28.31
C GLU A 671 -8.31 -4.88 -27.50
N ASN A 672 -8.57 -5.02 -26.19
CA ASN A 672 -8.98 -3.92 -25.30
C ASN A 672 -7.92 -3.53 -24.26
N LYS A 673 -6.72 -4.11 -24.34
CA LYS A 673 -5.62 -3.85 -23.39
C LYS A 673 -5.05 -2.45 -23.61
N ARG A 674 -5.05 -1.67 -22.53
CA ARG A 674 -4.55 -0.30 -22.49
C ARG A 674 -3.57 -0.18 -21.34
N ASP A 675 -2.41 0.39 -21.61
CA ASP A 675 -1.39 0.59 -20.57
C ASP A 675 -1.87 1.64 -19.56
N ILE A 676 -1.48 1.45 -18.30
CA ILE A 676 -1.54 2.49 -17.29
C ILE A 676 -0.44 3.51 -17.58
N LEU A 677 -0.80 4.80 -17.54
CA LEU A 677 0.14 5.90 -17.62
C LEU A 677 0.91 6.03 -16.29
N TRP A 678 1.79 5.06 -16.02
CA TRP A 678 2.57 4.94 -14.79
C TRP A 678 3.36 6.20 -14.44
N SER A 679 3.91 6.86 -15.46
CA SER A 679 4.70 8.09 -15.32
C SER A 679 3.93 9.24 -14.67
N GLY A 680 2.60 9.18 -14.57
CA GLY A 680 1.80 10.16 -13.85
C GLY A 680 2.03 10.13 -12.33
N PHE A 681 2.33 8.96 -11.76
CA PHE A 681 2.39 8.78 -10.31
C PHE A 681 3.65 8.09 -9.77
N GLY A 682 4.39 7.34 -10.60
CA GLY A 682 5.63 6.68 -10.21
C GLY A 682 6.80 7.02 -11.14
N THR A 683 7.94 7.35 -10.56
CA THR A 683 9.21 7.60 -11.28
C THR A 683 10.21 6.50 -10.96
N PRO A 684 10.47 5.56 -11.89
CA PRO A 684 11.53 4.57 -11.76
C PRO A 684 12.89 5.25 -11.60
N THR A 685 13.71 4.79 -10.65
CA THR A 685 14.91 5.50 -10.19
C THR A 685 16.01 4.51 -9.81
N ALA A 686 17.23 4.72 -10.34
CA ALA A 686 18.44 4.17 -9.74
C ALA A 686 18.88 5.11 -8.60
N HIS A 687 18.63 4.72 -7.34
CA HIS A 687 18.97 5.56 -6.17
C HIS A 687 20.49 5.70 -6.00
N ASP A 688 21.21 4.67 -6.43
CA ASP A 688 22.65 4.61 -6.62
C ASP A 688 22.95 3.51 -7.67
N PRO A 689 24.22 3.32 -8.10
CA PRO A 689 24.53 2.35 -9.15
C PRO A 689 24.07 0.90 -8.86
N ILE A 690 23.86 0.52 -7.60
CA ILE A 690 23.49 -0.85 -7.21
C ILE A 690 22.18 -0.93 -6.40
N THR A 691 21.38 0.14 -6.38
CA THR A 691 20.07 0.17 -5.70
C THR A 691 19.01 0.80 -6.61
N TYR A 692 17.90 0.10 -6.81
CA TYR A 692 16.81 0.52 -7.69
C TYR A 692 15.46 0.55 -6.98
N GLY A 693 14.61 1.46 -7.41
CA GLY A 693 13.20 1.49 -7.03
C GLY A 693 12.48 2.71 -7.57
N TYR A 694 11.71 3.39 -6.72
CA TYR A 694 10.76 4.40 -7.18
C TYR A 694 10.77 5.64 -6.28
N ARG A 695 10.50 6.78 -6.91
CA ARG A 695 9.98 7.99 -6.27
C ARG A 695 8.53 8.19 -6.70
N TRP A 696 7.72 8.73 -5.82
CA TRP A 696 6.28 8.86 -6.04
C TRP A 696 5.86 10.31 -6.21
N ASN A 697 4.80 10.53 -7.00
CA ASN A 697 4.12 11.82 -7.04
C ASN A 697 3.25 11.96 -5.78
N PRO A 698 3.58 12.88 -4.85
CA PRO A 698 2.87 13.01 -3.59
C PRO A 698 1.40 13.44 -3.75
N ASP A 699 1.02 13.99 -4.90
CA ASP A 699 -0.36 14.40 -5.17
C ASP A 699 -1.28 13.22 -5.54
N LEU A 700 -0.71 12.08 -5.92
CA LEU A 700 -1.45 10.92 -6.42
C LEU A 700 -1.26 9.64 -5.59
N VAL A 701 -0.35 9.64 -4.61
CA VAL A 701 -0.17 8.52 -3.68
C VAL A 701 -0.51 8.94 -2.24
N PHE A 702 -0.95 7.99 -1.43
CA PHE A 702 -1.42 8.27 -0.06
C PHE A 702 -0.66 7.42 0.96
N PRO A 703 -0.29 7.94 2.14
CA PRO A 703 0.32 7.10 3.18
C PRO A 703 -0.66 6.03 3.68
N VAL A 704 -0.18 4.79 3.85
CA VAL A 704 -0.96 3.70 4.47
C VAL A 704 -0.71 3.70 5.97
N MET A 705 -1.78 3.88 6.76
CA MET A 705 -1.72 4.04 8.22
C MET A 705 -2.40 2.87 8.93
N ASP A 706 -1.94 1.64 8.69
CA ASP A 706 -2.50 0.40 9.25
C ASP A 706 -1.59 -0.28 10.29
N GLY A 707 -0.48 0.36 10.67
CA GLY A 707 0.52 -0.21 11.58
C GLY A 707 1.41 -1.28 10.96
N GLY A 708 1.20 -1.66 9.70
CA GLY A 708 1.96 -2.69 8.99
C GLY A 708 3.28 -2.25 8.38
N GLY A 709 3.79 -1.05 8.72
CA GLY A 709 5.00 -0.47 8.15
C GLY A 709 4.75 0.78 7.28
N ARG A 710 5.82 1.50 6.92
CA ARG A 710 5.74 2.72 6.09
C ARG A 710 5.50 2.35 4.63
N ARG A 711 4.31 2.62 4.12
CA ARG A 711 3.95 2.41 2.71
C ARG A 711 3.20 3.61 2.13
N VAL A 712 3.24 3.72 0.82
CA VAL A 712 2.32 4.58 0.04
C VAL A 712 1.40 3.72 -0.80
N ARG A 713 0.11 4.06 -0.81
CA ARG A 713 -0.93 3.50 -1.65
C ARG A 713 -0.87 4.15 -3.02
N LEU A 714 -0.87 3.33 -4.06
CA LEU A 714 -0.95 3.78 -5.45
C LEU A 714 -2.37 4.24 -5.79
N PRO A 715 -2.57 5.02 -6.87
CA PRO A 715 -3.91 5.35 -7.35
C PRO A 715 -4.78 4.10 -7.54
N GLU A 716 -5.98 4.13 -7.00
CA GLU A 716 -6.98 3.05 -7.19
C GLU A 716 -7.85 3.29 -8.42
N TYR A 717 -8.03 4.55 -8.83
CA TYR A 717 -9.00 4.96 -9.84
C TYR A 717 -8.33 5.43 -11.12
N PHE A 718 -8.89 5.01 -12.25
CA PHE A 718 -8.37 5.32 -13.56
C PHE A 718 -9.48 5.68 -14.54
N VAL A 719 -9.17 6.56 -15.49
CA VAL A 719 -10.03 6.88 -16.64
C VAL A 719 -9.26 6.62 -17.93
N ILE A 720 -9.96 6.20 -18.98
CA ILE A 720 -9.37 6.11 -20.32
C ILE A 720 -9.16 7.52 -20.88
N GLU A 721 -7.92 7.83 -21.26
CA GLU A 721 -7.54 9.07 -21.94
C GLU A 721 -6.90 8.78 -23.30
N GLN A 722 -7.25 9.57 -24.31
CA GLN A 722 -6.58 9.54 -25.61
C GLN A 722 -5.25 10.28 -25.50
N VAL A 723 -4.16 9.60 -25.87
CA VAL A 723 -2.81 10.18 -25.89
C VAL A 723 -2.39 10.35 -27.35
N GLU A 724 -1.96 11.55 -27.74
CA GLU A 724 -1.57 11.84 -29.12
C GLU A 724 -0.42 10.92 -29.57
N GLY A 725 -0.60 10.25 -30.72
CA GLY A 725 0.38 9.30 -31.26
C GLY A 725 0.43 7.93 -30.58
N TRP A 726 -0.41 7.68 -29.56
CA TRP A 726 -0.46 6.41 -28.83
C TRP A 726 -1.87 5.83 -28.78
N LYS A 727 -1.97 4.51 -28.52
CA LYS A 727 -3.25 3.92 -28.13
C LYS A 727 -3.73 4.59 -26.83
N PRO A 728 -5.03 4.84 -26.66
CA PRO A 728 -5.56 5.39 -25.42
C PRO A 728 -5.14 4.56 -24.20
N ARG A 729 -4.86 5.26 -23.09
CA ARG A 729 -4.24 4.71 -21.87
C ARG A 729 -5.10 4.96 -20.64
N TRP A 730 -4.86 4.19 -19.57
CA TRP A 730 -5.45 4.44 -18.26
C TRP A 730 -4.66 5.52 -17.53
N LYS A 731 -5.28 6.68 -17.34
CA LYS A 731 -4.72 7.76 -16.52
C LYS A 731 -5.27 7.65 -15.10
N ALA A 732 -4.38 7.74 -14.12
CA ALA A 732 -4.76 7.83 -12.71
C ALA A 732 -5.55 9.12 -12.47
N VAL A 733 -6.64 9.02 -11.71
CA VAL A 733 -7.50 10.16 -11.32
C VAL A 733 -7.81 10.09 -9.84
N ALA A 734 -8.11 11.24 -9.23
CA ALA A 734 -8.53 11.26 -7.84
C ALA A 734 -9.88 10.53 -7.69
N SER A 735 -10.19 10.03 -6.50
CA SER A 735 -11.50 9.41 -6.25
C SER A 735 -12.64 10.38 -6.59
N ASP A 736 -12.49 11.66 -6.23
CA ASP A 736 -13.52 12.69 -6.44
C ASP A 736 -13.78 13.01 -7.92
N ASP A 737 -12.85 12.69 -8.82
CA ASP A 737 -13.01 12.86 -10.27
C ASP A 737 -13.80 11.71 -10.92
N VAL A 738 -14.05 10.61 -10.19
CA VAL A 738 -14.85 9.49 -10.69
C VAL A 738 -16.32 9.76 -10.41
N PRO A 739 -17.19 9.78 -11.44
CA PRO A 739 -18.62 10.02 -11.22
C PRO A 739 -19.21 8.95 -10.30
N ARG A 740 -19.96 9.37 -9.26
CA ARG A 740 -20.67 8.43 -8.37
C ARG A 740 -21.54 7.43 -9.14
N GLY A 741 -22.16 7.89 -10.23
CA GLY A 741 -22.97 7.09 -11.14
C GLY A 741 -22.20 5.97 -11.87
N ALA A 742 -20.86 5.96 -11.85
CA ALA A 742 -20.05 4.85 -12.34
C ALA A 742 -20.12 3.60 -11.43
N GLY A 743 -20.60 3.74 -10.18
CA GLY A 743 -20.79 2.59 -9.28
C GLY A 743 -19.49 1.91 -8.81
N LEU A 744 -18.35 2.61 -8.89
CA LEU A 744 -17.03 2.09 -8.49
C LEU A 744 -16.69 2.34 -7.00
N HIS A 745 -17.23 3.38 -6.35
CA HIS A 745 -16.90 3.72 -4.95
C HIS A 745 -17.40 2.68 -3.94
N SER A 746 -18.54 2.06 -4.21
CA SER A 746 -19.12 1.02 -3.34
C SER A 746 -18.47 -0.35 -3.53
N ARG A 747 -17.57 -0.51 -4.52
CA ARG A 747 -16.89 -1.78 -4.79
C ARG A 747 -15.84 -2.04 -3.72
N ARG A 748 -15.88 -3.25 -3.17
CA ARG A 748 -14.89 -3.78 -2.23
C ARG A 748 -14.15 -4.95 -2.86
N PHE A 749 -12.91 -5.14 -2.44
CA PHE A 749 -12.01 -6.22 -2.88
C PHE A 749 -11.76 -7.17 -1.71
N ASP A 750 -12.84 -7.59 -1.04
CA ASP A 750 -12.77 -8.42 0.15
C ASP A 750 -12.21 -9.82 -0.18
N THR A 751 -11.53 -10.44 0.78
CA THR A 751 -11.05 -11.82 0.63
C THR A 751 -12.24 -12.77 0.42
N PRO A 752 -12.33 -13.48 -0.72
CA PRO A 752 -13.43 -14.39 -0.97
C PRO A 752 -13.39 -15.56 0.02
N ARG A 753 -14.56 -16.10 0.37
CA ARG A 753 -14.66 -17.39 1.08
C ARG A 753 -14.28 -18.51 0.12
N GLU A 754 -13.01 -18.85 0.08
CA GLU A 754 -12.52 -19.94 -0.76
C GLU A 754 -12.86 -21.30 -0.13
N ARG A 755 -13.12 -22.29 -0.99
CA ARG A 755 -13.30 -23.66 -0.52
C ARG A 755 -11.94 -24.14 -0.02
N GLY A 756 -11.85 -24.53 1.26
CA GLY A 756 -10.61 -25.06 1.84
C GLY A 756 -10.01 -26.14 0.94
N GLU A 757 -8.81 -25.88 0.43
CA GLU A 757 -8.17 -26.70 -0.61
C GLU A 757 -7.53 -28.00 -0.08
N GLY A 758 -7.83 -28.35 1.17
CA GLY A 758 -7.30 -29.53 1.86
C GLY A 758 -5.82 -29.40 2.19
N ALA A 759 -5.30 -30.40 2.91
CA ALA A 759 -3.89 -30.46 3.26
C ALA A 759 -3.00 -30.79 2.05
N TYR A 760 -1.75 -30.33 2.06
CA TYR A 760 -0.68 -31.00 1.31
C TYR A 760 -0.34 -32.29 2.04
N VAL A 761 -0.27 -33.40 1.32
CA VAL A 761 0.03 -34.73 1.89
C VAL A 761 0.94 -35.48 0.94
N THR A 762 2.03 -36.03 1.47
CA THR A 762 2.92 -36.92 0.72
C THR A 762 2.34 -38.35 0.67
N PRO A 763 2.73 -39.18 -0.31
CA PRO A 763 2.25 -40.55 -0.41
C PRO A 763 2.63 -41.40 0.81
N ASP A 764 1.63 -42.13 1.32
CA ASP A 764 1.70 -42.91 2.56
C ASP A 764 2.04 -44.40 2.34
N ALA A 765 1.86 -44.90 1.11
CA ALA A 765 1.99 -46.31 0.77
C ALA A 765 3.32 -46.93 1.25
N PRO A 766 3.36 -48.21 1.67
CA PRO A 766 4.56 -48.81 2.26
C PRO A 766 5.81 -48.78 1.36
N ASP A 767 5.62 -48.85 0.05
CA ASP A 767 6.66 -48.82 -0.99
C ASP A 767 6.97 -47.40 -1.51
N SER A 768 6.26 -46.39 -0.99
CA SER A 768 6.50 -44.98 -1.30
C SER A 768 7.96 -44.59 -0.97
N PRO A 769 8.59 -43.70 -1.76
CA PRO A 769 9.91 -43.15 -1.43
C PRO A 769 9.92 -42.34 -0.12
N PHE A 770 8.75 -42.00 0.43
CA PHE A 770 8.63 -41.39 1.76
C PHE A 770 8.65 -42.40 2.91
N ARG A 771 8.44 -43.70 2.64
CA ARG A 771 8.37 -44.78 3.65
C ARG A 771 9.53 -45.79 3.57
N ALA A 772 10.11 -46.00 2.39
CA ALA A 772 11.18 -46.96 2.18
C ALA A 772 12.37 -46.32 1.44
N PRO A 773 13.55 -46.18 2.07
CA PRO A 773 13.88 -46.59 3.44
C PRO A 773 13.22 -45.71 4.52
N GLY A 774 12.71 -44.53 4.16
CA GLY A 774 11.90 -43.68 5.03
C GLY A 774 12.70 -42.75 5.96
N PRO A 775 12.01 -42.02 6.85
CA PRO A 775 12.65 -41.10 7.78
C PRO A 775 13.37 -41.84 8.91
N VAL A 776 14.46 -41.25 9.41
CA VAL A 776 15.23 -41.74 10.56
C VAL A 776 14.75 -41.16 11.90
N ALA A 777 14.02 -40.04 11.88
CA ALA A 777 13.41 -39.43 13.06
C ALA A 777 12.17 -38.60 12.71
N GLY A 778 11.21 -38.53 13.64
CA GLY A 778 9.95 -37.80 13.48
C GLY A 778 8.71 -38.71 13.47
N PRO A 779 7.53 -38.18 13.10
CA PRO A 779 7.29 -36.82 12.63
C PRO A 779 7.44 -35.76 13.74
N PHE A 780 7.77 -34.54 13.32
CA PHE A 780 7.78 -33.30 14.09
C PHE A 780 6.73 -32.34 13.53
N GLU A 781 6.28 -31.38 14.33
CA GLU A 781 5.32 -30.36 13.90
C GLU A 781 5.80 -28.95 14.27
N THR A 782 5.42 -27.99 13.44
CA THR A 782 5.60 -26.55 13.70
C THR A 782 4.42 -25.77 13.13
N THR A 783 4.03 -24.67 13.77
CA THR A 783 2.96 -23.79 13.29
C THR A 783 3.56 -22.56 12.64
N LEU A 784 3.23 -22.35 11.37
CA LEU A 784 3.74 -21.25 10.56
C LEU A 784 2.90 -19.99 10.80
N GLY A 785 3.50 -18.83 10.53
CA GLY A 785 2.88 -17.52 10.65
C GLY A 785 1.67 -17.30 9.73
N ASP A 786 1.50 -18.11 8.69
CA ASP A 786 0.28 -18.13 7.85
C ASP A 786 -0.91 -18.88 8.48
N GLY A 787 -0.71 -19.41 9.70
CA GLY A 787 -1.71 -20.18 10.45
C GLY A 787 -1.79 -21.66 10.09
N SER A 788 -0.99 -22.15 9.12
CA SER A 788 -0.90 -23.58 8.82
C SER A 788 0.06 -24.30 9.77
N THR A 789 -0.16 -25.59 9.97
CA THR A 789 0.76 -26.51 10.65
C THR A 789 1.50 -27.33 9.61
N LEU A 790 2.83 -27.39 9.74
CA LEU A 790 3.72 -28.20 8.93
C LEU A 790 4.17 -29.41 9.74
N THR A 791 3.95 -30.61 9.21
CA THR A 791 4.50 -31.87 9.73
C THR A 791 5.69 -32.27 8.88
N TYR A 792 6.83 -32.57 9.49
CA TYR A 792 8.07 -32.93 8.80
C TYR A 792 8.82 -34.06 9.52
N ALA A 793 9.76 -34.70 8.83
CA ALA A 793 10.60 -35.74 9.40
C ALA A 793 12.03 -35.64 8.86
N TRP A 794 12.98 -36.28 9.54
CA TRP A 794 14.39 -36.25 9.15
C TRP A 794 14.75 -37.45 8.31
N TYR A 795 15.41 -37.19 7.18
CA TYR A 795 15.89 -38.21 6.26
C TYR A 795 17.41 -38.13 6.17
N ARG A 796 18.05 -39.28 5.98
CA ARG A 796 19.41 -39.30 5.45
C ARG A 796 19.38 -38.68 4.05
N PHE A 797 20.33 -37.80 3.74
CA PHE A 797 20.28 -37.00 2.52
C PHE A 797 20.15 -37.85 1.25
N ALA A 798 20.92 -38.93 1.12
CA ALA A 798 20.84 -39.86 -0.02
C ALA A 798 19.50 -40.60 -0.16
N ASP A 799 18.75 -40.70 0.93
CA ASP A 799 17.53 -41.50 1.04
C ASP A 799 16.26 -40.63 1.01
N GLN A 800 16.41 -39.31 0.85
CA GLN A 800 15.27 -38.42 0.67
C GLN A 800 14.56 -38.70 -0.68
N PRO A 801 13.24 -38.45 -0.78
CA PRO A 801 12.46 -38.81 -1.97
C PRO A 801 12.99 -38.25 -3.29
N ALA A 802 13.52 -37.02 -3.31
CA ALA A 802 14.11 -36.42 -4.51
C ALA A 802 15.32 -37.21 -5.02
N MET A 803 16.23 -37.61 -4.13
CA MET A 803 17.44 -38.36 -4.48
C MET A 803 17.12 -39.79 -4.92
N LEU A 804 16.09 -40.41 -4.34
CA LEU A 804 15.60 -41.72 -4.78
C LEU A 804 15.05 -41.72 -6.21
N ASN A 805 14.56 -40.57 -6.68
CA ASN A 805 13.91 -40.40 -7.99
C ASN A 805 14.75 -39.59 -8.99
N ALA A 806 16.04 -39.38 -8.72
CA ALA A 806 16.94 -38.57 -9.55
C ALA A 806 17.78 -39.36 -10.58
N ASP A 807 17.34 -40.58 -10.94
CA ASP A 807 18.10 -41.50 -11.83
C ASP A 807 19.55 -41.77 -11.37
N LEU A 808 19.69 -41.98 -10.06
CA LEU A 808 20.97 -42.28 -9.43
C LEU A 808 21.02 -43.74 -8.96
N THR A 809 22.15 -44.38 -9.25
CA THR A 809 22.52 -45.65 -8.63
C THR A 809 22.78 -45.46 -7.14
N THR A 810 22.74 -46.54 -6.37
CA THR A 810 23.12 -46.50 -4.95
C THR A 810 24.51 -45.87 -4.75
N ALA A 811 25.51 -46.25 -5.56
CA ALA A 811 26.87 -45.72 -5.44
C ALA A 811 26.96 -44.21 -5.68
N GLU A 812 26.18 -43.69 -6.64
CA GLU A 812 26.13 -42.25 -6.92
C GLU A 812 25.42 -41.47 -5.80
N ARG A 813 24.33 -42.01 -5.24
CA ARG A 813 23.67 -41.40 -4.07
C ARG A 813 24.59 -41.38 -2.85
N GLU A 814 25.32 -42.46 -2.61
CA GLU A 814 26.33 -42.54 -1.55
C GLU A 814 27.48 -41.55 -1.75
N ASN A 815 27.86 -41.26 -3.01
CA ASN A 815 28.82 -40.20 -3.29
C ASN A 815 28.25 -38.81 -2.96
N ALA A 816 27.01 -38.54 -3.36
CA ALA A 816 26.32 -37.30 -3.03
C ALA A 816 26.16 -37.13 -1.50
N GLN A 817 25.84 -38.20 -0.76
CA GLN A 817 25.81 -38.22 0.70
C GLN A 817 27.13 -37.73 1.29
N ARG A 818 28.28 -38.31 0.88
CA ARG A 818 29.60 -37.91 1.38
C ARG A 818 29.87 -36.42 1.15
N ARG A 819 29.54 -35.91 -0.05
CA ARG A 819 29.70 -34.49 -0.41
C ARG A 819 28.84 -33.58 0.47
N VAL A 820 27.60 -33.98 0.74
CA VAL A 820 26.71 -33.23 1.62
C VAL A 820 27.18 -33.26 3.07
N GLU A 821 27.72 -34.38 3.55
CA GLU A 821 28.34 -34.40 4.88
C GLU A 821 29.56 -33.49 4.99
N MET A 822 30.36 -33.36 3.92
CA MET A 822 31.45 -32.37 3.86
C MET A 822 30.89 -30.94 3.97
N LEU A 823 29.82 -30.64 3.22
CA LEU A 823 29.14 -29.34 3.28
C LEU A 823 28.58 -29.06 4.68
N HIS A 824 27.85 -29.99 5.31
CA HIS A 824 27.23 -29.75 6.62
C HIS A 824 28.26 -29.49 7.74
N ARG A 825 29.46 -30.10 7.63
CA ARG A 825 30.54 -29.89 8.60
C ARG A 825 31.18 -28.50 8.47
N GLU A 826 31.38 -28.02 7.24
CA GLU A 826 32.21 -26.84 6.97
C GLU A 826 31.41 -25.59 6.58
N TRP A 827 30.24 -25.75 5.98
CA TRP A 827 29.40 -24.66 5.46
C TRP A 827 28.17 -24.48 6.35
N THR A 828 28.39 -23.83 7.49
CA THR A 828 27.37 -23.57 8.52
C THR A 828 26.64 -22.23 8.29
N ARG A 829 25.46 -22.08 8.92
CA ARG A 829 24.55 -20.93 8.71
C ARG A 829 25.03 -19.59 9.28
N ASP A 830 26.10 -19.59 10.07
CA ASP A 830 26.76 -18.41 10.65
C ASP A 830 27.84 -17.82 9.75
N LYS A 831 28.19 -18.50 8.64
CA LYS A 831 29.17 -18.01 7.66
C LYS A 831 28.56 -17.04 6.66
N THR A 832 29.44 -16.31 5.99
CA THR A 832 29.10 -15.41 4.88
C THR A 832 29.23 -16.15 3.55
N TYR A 833 28.18 -16.07 2.72
CA TYR A 833 28.13 -16.65 1.38
C TYR A 833 27.96 -15.59 0.30
N PHE A 834 27.14 -14.58 0.59
CA PHE A 834 26.98 -13.38 -0.22
C PHE A 834 27.45 -12.16 0.56
N ALA A 835 28.02 -11.18 -0.16
CA ALA A 835 28.29 -9.88 0.42
C ALA A 835 26.96 -9.27 0.94
N PRO A 836 26.91 -8.75 2.18
CA PRO A 836 25.68 -8.22 2.77
C PRO A 836 25.16 -7.01 1.96
N PRO A 837 23.86 -6.68 2.09
CA PRO A 837 23.34 -5.46 1.49
C PRO A 837 24.00 -4.24 2.13
N THR A 838 24.19 -3.17 1.36
CA THR A 838 24.76 -1.91 1.85
C THR A 838 23.69 -0.86 2.18
N THR A 839 22.42 -1.22 2.03
CA THR A 839 21.25 -0.41 2.37
C THR A 839 20.10 -1.31 2.83
N GLY A 840 19.11 -0.73 3.49
CA GLY A 840 17.97 -1.47 4.03
C GLY A 840 18.36 -2.45 5.13
N VAL A 841 17.40 -3.27 5.53
CA VAL A 841 17.57 -4.34 6.52
C VAL A 841 17.12 -5.66 5.92
N LEU A 842 17.69 -6.78 6.38
CA LEU A 842 17.35 -8.09 5.84
C LEU A 842 15.97 -8.56 6.32
N ALA A 843 15.18 -9.11 5.40
CA ALA A 843 13.97 -9.84 5.73
C ALA A 843 14.32 -11.13 6.50
N SER A 844 13.39 -11.60 7.33
CA SER A 844 13.53 -12.86 8.07
C SER A 844 12.65 -13.94 7.46
N LEU A 845 13.16 -15.17 7.36
CA LEU A 845 12.28 -16.33 7.21
C LEU A 845 11.33 -16.38 8.39
N ASP A 846 10.17 -17.00 8.20
CA ASP A 846 9.32 -17.36 9.33
C ASP A 846 10.13 -18.19 10.35
N PRO A 847 10.26 -17.75 11.61
CA PRO A 847 11.06 -18.45 12.61
C PRO A 847 10.66 -19.91 12.81
N ALA A 848 9.39 -20.25 12.55
CA ALA A 848 8.87 -21.62 12.62
C ALA A 848 9.54 -22.59 11.64
N LEU A 849 10.17 -22.07 10.57
CA LEU A 849 10.90 -22.84 9.57
C LEU A 849 12.35 -23.12 9.96
N ILE A 850 12.90 -22.38 10.93
CA ILE A 850 14.26 -22.58 11.41
C ILE A 850 14.24 -23.74 12.41
N VAL A 851 14.73 -24.90 11.97
CA VAL A 851 14.70 -26.14 12.76
C VAL A 851 16.09 -26.46 13.31
N THR A 852 16.11 -27.19 14.42
CA THR A 852 17.35 -27.71 15.01
C THR A 852 17.46 -29.20 14.70
N PRO A 853 18.58 -29.67 14.11
CA PRO A 853 18.81 -31.09 13.93
C PRO A 853 18.74 -31.85 15.25
N PRO A 854 18.05 -33.02 15.30
CA PRO A 854 18.14 -33.92 16.44
C PRO A 854 19.60 -34.35 16.68
N PRO A 855 19.96 -34.66 17.95
CA PRO A 855 21.32 -35.11 18.27
C PRO A 855 21.79 -36.25 17.37
N GLY A 856 22.94 -36.07 16.73
CA GLY A 856 23.53 -37.05 15.80
C GLY A 856 23.06 -36.94 14.35
N LEU A 857 22.12 -36.03 14.05
CA LEU A 857 21.60 -35.77 12.71
C LEU A 857 22.08 -34.42 12.13
N GLU A 858 23.06 -33.78 12.75
CA GLU A 858 23.59 -32.47 12.31
C GLU A 858 24.28 -32.54 10.94
N VAL A 859 24.80 -33.71 10.58
CA VAL A 859 25.62 -33.92 9.38
C VAL A 859 25.04 -35.04 8.53
N GLY A 860 24.75 -34.75 7.25
CA GLY A 860 24.27 -35.75 6.29
C GLY A 860 22.77 -36.07 6.36
N TYR A 861 21.99 -35.33 7.15
CA TYR A 861 20.55 -35.49 7.27
C TYR A 861 19.82 -34.18 7.01
N VAL A 862 18.58 -34.26 6.52
CA VAL A 862 17.78 -33.11 6.12
C VAL A 862 16.32 -33.24 6.57
N PRO A 863 15.64 -32.14 6.91
CA PRO A 863 14.21 -32.14 7.22
C PRO A 863 13.38 -32.13 5.93
N ILE A 864 12.41 -33.04 5.81
CA ILE A 864 11.49 -33.15 4.67
C ILE A 864 10.06 -32.99 5.16
N ALA A 865 9.31 -32.06 4.54
CA ALA A 865 7.89 -31.89 4.81
C ALA A 865 7.07 -33.09 4.33
N LEU A 866 6.17 -33.56 5.18
CA LEU A 866 5.26 -34.68 4.92
C LEU A 866 3.81 -34.20 4.76
N ARG A 867 3.45 -33.11 5.46
CA ARG A 867 2.10 -32.57 5.46
C ARG A 867 2.09 -31.07 5.78
N GLN A 868 1.17 -30.33 5.18
CA GLN A 868 0.86 -28.96 5.58
C GLN A 868 -0.66 -28.73 5.57
N GLU A 869 -1.24 -28.24 6.68
CA GLU A 869 -2.69 -28.08 6.83
C GLU A 869 -3.10 -26.98 7.83
N ARG A 870 -4.35 -26.52 7.81
CA ARG A 870 -4.94 -25.75 8.92
C ARG A 870 -5.63 -26.70 9.90
N LYS A 871 -5.19 -26.74 11.17
CA LYS A 871 -5.82 -27.55 12.21
C LYS A 871 -7.22 -27.00 12.54
N GLY A 872 -8.24 -27.87 12.57
CA GLY A 872 -9.62 -27.52 12.93
C GLY A 872 -10.60 -27.36 11.76
N GLU A 873 -10.15 -27.42 10.50
CA GLU A 873 -11.06 -27.54 9.35
C GLU A 873 -11.49 -29.03 9.16
N PRO A 874 -12.77 -29.33 8.93
CA PRO A 874 -13.23 -30.70 8.77
C PRO A 874 -12.53 -31.38 7.59
N ARG A 875 -12.01 -32.60 7.81
CA ARG A 875 -11.57 -33.50 6.73
C ARG A 875 -12.72 -33.69 5.75
N ARG A 876 -12.59 -33.16 4.53
CA ARG A 876 -13.45 -33.60 3.43
C ARG A 876 -12.87 -34.87 2.82
N ALA A 877 -13.70 -35.90 2.69
CA ALA A 877 -13.36 -37.13 1.99
C ALA A 877 -12.95 -36.80 0.53
N PRO A 878 -11.95 -37.51 -0.03
CA PRO A 878 -11.63 -37.37 -1.44
C PRO A 878 -12.85 -37.75 -2.29
N ARG A 879 -13.12 -36.95 -3.33
CA ARG A 879 -14.07 -37.31 -4.40
C ARG A 879 -13.34 -37.98 -5.53
#